data_AF-A0A838FGX8-F1
#
_entry.id   AF-A0A838FGX8-F1
#
_cell.length_a   1.000
_cell.length_b   1.000
_cell.length_c   1.000
_cell.angle_alpha   90.00
_cell.angle_beta   90.00
_cell.angle_gamma   90.00
#
_symmetry.space_group_name_H-M   'P 1'
#
loop_
_entity.id
_entity.type
_entity.pdbx_description
1 polymer ?
#
loop_
_entity_poly.entity_id
_entity_poly.type
_entity_poly.pdbx_seq_one_letter_code
_entity_poly.pdbx_strand_id
1 'polypeptide(L)'
;MTLHRRCAVALAASLAAVIAMVVLAPSAFAHAAFLEATPAPGSRLEASPREIGLKFSEPLDRGLSTVFVEEAASGRRVAAMPAAGTGSRLGIRPASPLPSGAYRVRWHTVSTEDGHALEGSFGFGVRAAAAGLEQRVEQSPLARGGWVRIALRAVFYSALVFFGGGLFAAVLLGSRGEPAGWLTPRAVRAALEEAGLDPEGPPARAWRWTVGVGWAAAALAACVAVAEAVDAAGGLSAQAASSFLLSNAAGLGRVLTVMALALAAALAARGRIALAAAACALAFLAIALSGHANSATPRAAAVASDWVHLLAGSLWLGGVAQLAAAWVPSLRRGAPELRRAIIGGVLERFGAVALPAFLVVVLSGVINALIQLGRPEALWGSAYGRLLALKALLVVLIGLASYWHAARLRPRILAARSHPGERLERRHRRLIHSEPLLAVGVVALAATLVAFPLPPRQLAEASDAPAAVPPCDPCAQPAPRGDELAVAEQAGPSIAAAWLRRDGDQLTGRLRILDRDAKPVGAAVSVTGAEMRACGRGCLDFRLRGKSPTLRVAVRQGARSFEVLLPARWRARESARARRLLIGAQRRMRALRSVTEREVVTSGPGSFASATYRLRAPDRLAYVSNLGSEVVEIGRREWFRAPGLPWRRRPAQGTLPFRTRSWFRWSAYARVVRLLGVRRAGGRRIAELALMEEGTPAWHRLEVDLATMRVLRVRVITGGHFITQRFSAFDVPTRIDPPEATDGS
;
A
#
# COMPACT_ATOMS: atom_id res chain seq x y z
N MET A 1 27.81 -3.26 -41.10
CA MET A 1 27.90 -2.56 -39.80
C MET A 1 26.59 -2.76 -39.06
N THR A 2 26.63 -3.65 -38.08
CA THR A 2 25.56 -4.61 -37.78
C THR A 2 24.74 -4.20 -36.56
N LEU A 3 23.49 -4.69 -36.52
CA LEU A 3 22.41 -4.55 -35.53
C LEU A 3 22.80 -4.06 -34.11
N HIS A 4 23.93 -4.52 -33.56
CA HIS A 4 24.47 -4.14 -32.25
C HIS A 4 24.64 -2.63 -32.03
N ARG A 5 25.14 -1.87 -33.02
CA ARG A 5 25.34 -0.42 -32.84
C ARG A 5 24.03 0.36 -32.73
N ARG A 6 22.98 -0.08 -33.42
CA ARG A 6 21.65 0.56 -33.38
C ARG A 6 20.90 0.23 -32.09
N CYS A 7 21.01 -1.01 -31.61
CA CYS A 7 20.50 -1.40 -30.30
C CYS A 7 21.22 -0.66 -29.16
N ALA A 8 22.55 -0.51 -29.24
CA ALA A 8 23.33 0.16 -28.21
C ALA A 8 22.98 1.66 -28.06
N VAL A 9 22.75 2.37 -29.17
CA VAL A 9 22.39 3.80 -29.13
C VAL A 9 20.98 4.02 -28.59
N ALA A 10 20.01 3.19 -29.01
CA ALA A 10 18.64 3.26 -28.48
C ALA A 10 18.58 2.87 -26.99
N LEU A 11 19.36 1.86 -26.57
CA LEU A 11 19.47 1.43 -25.18
C LEU A 11 20.16 2.48 -24.32
N ALA A 12 21.25 3.10 -24.79
CA ALA A 12 21.98 4.15 -24.07
C ALA A 12 21.16 5.43 -23.89
N ALA A 13 20.40 5.86 -24.92
CA ALA A 13 19.50 7.01 -24.80
C ALA A 13 18.35 6.73 -23.82
N SER A 14 17.81 5.51 -23.84
CA SER A 14 16.77 5.07 -22.89
C SER A 14 17.31 4.98 -21.45
N LEU A 15 18.53 4.48 -21.27
CA LEU A 15 19.20 4.36 -19.97
C LEU A 15 19.54 5.74 -19.39
N ALA A 16 20.01 6.68 -20.21
CA ALA A 16 20.28 8.06 -19.80
C ALA A 16 18.99 8.79 -19.37
N ALA A 17 17.88 8.57 -20.09
CA ALA A 17 16.57 9.09 -19.70
C ALA A 17 16.07 8.49 -18.37
N VAL A 18 16.26 7.18 -18.16
CA VAL A 18 15.92 6.49 -16.91
C VAL A 18 16.77 7.01 -15.74
N ILE A 19 18.09 7.17 -15.92
CA ILE A 19 18.99 7.69 -14.88
C ILE A 19 18.62 9.13 -14.52
N ALA A 20 18.33 9.99 -15.50
CA ALA A 20 17.87 11.35 -15.26
C ALA A 20 16.54 11.40 -14.47
N MET A 21 15.63 10.45 -14.70
CA MET A 21 14.36 10.35 -13.96
C MET A 21 14.51 9.78 -12.53
N VAL A 22 15.52 8.94 -12.27
CA VAL A 22 15.80 8.37 -10.94
C VAL A 22 16.33 9.43 -9.97
N VAL A 23 17.09 10.41 -10.47
CA VAL A 23 17.82 11.38 -9.63
C VAL A 23 16.94 12.56 -9.15
N LEU A 24 15.75 12.77 -9.73
CA LEU A 24 14.97 14.01 -9.58
C LEU A 24 13.59 13.90 -8.90
N ALA A 25 13.17 12.74 -8.38
CA ALA A 25 11.82 12.59 -7.83
C ALA A 25 11.79 12.62 -6.29
N PRO A 26 11.41 13.73 -5.63
CA PRO A 26 11.01 13.68 -4.22
C PRO A 26 9.78 12.78 -4.06
N SER A 27 9.74 12.01 -2.97
CA SER A 27 8.56 11.27 -2.55
C SER A 27 7.53 12.24 -1.97
N ALA A 28 6.51 12.60 -2.75
CA ALA A 28 5.29 13.19 -2.22
C ALA A 28 4.27 12.08 -1.92
N PHE A 29 3.39 12.31 -0.95
CA PHE A 29 2.14 11.56 -0.90
C PHE A 29 1.46 11.71 -2.26
N ALA A 30 0.96 10.61 -2.79
CA ALA A 30 0.15 10.63 -3.99
C ALA A 30 -1.29 10.28 -3.58
N HIS A 31 -2.26 10.93 -4.21
CA HIS A 31 -3.71 10.86 -4.07
C HIS A 31 -4.31 11.74 -2.98
N ALA A 32 -5.43 12.38 -3.31
CA ALA A 32 -6.32 13.10 -2.40
C ALA A 32 -7.11 12.11 -1.51
N ALA A 33 -6.40 11.39 -0.64
CA ALA A 33 -6.96 10.48 0.33
C ALA A 33 -7.85 11.20 1.34
N PHE A 34 -8.98 10.57 1.71
CA PHE A 34 -9.90 11.09 2.71
C PHE A 34 -9.24 11.07 4.10
N LEU A 35 -9.17 12.23 4.76
CA LEU A 35 -8.51 12.37 6.05
C LEU A 35 -9.50 12.43 7.19
N GLU A 36 -10.39 13.43 7.16
CA GLU A 36 -11.37 13.65 8.21
C GLU A 36 -12.63 14.31 7.64
N ALA A 37 -13.75 14.14 8.36
CA ALA A 37 -14.97 14.89 8.10
C ALA A 37 -15.62 15.37 9.39
N THR A 38 -16.35 16.47 9.27
CA THR A 38 -17.26 16.99 10.30
C THR A 38 -18.63 17.14 9.64
N PRO A 39 -19.66 16.38 10.04
CA PRO A 39 -19.68 15.36 11.09
C PRO A 39 -18.76 14.17 10.81
N ALA A 40 -18.26 13.54 11.88
CA ALA A 40 -17.42 12.35 11.73
C ALA A 40 -18.24 11.18 11.15
N PRO A 41 -17.63 10.31 10.30
CA PRO A 41 -18.25 9.07 9.85
C PRO A 41 -18.81 8.26 11.02
N GLY A 42 -20.04 7.78 10.89
CA GLY A 42 -20.75 6.99 11.91
C GLY A 42 -21.29 7.80 13.10
N SER A 43 -21.11 9.12 13.14
CA SER A 43 -21.55 9.94 14.27
C SER A 43 -23.07 10.13 14.34
N ARG A 44 -23.61 10.17 15.55
CA ARG A 44 -24.97 10.63 15.86
C ARG A 44 -24.92 12.04 16.45
N LEU A 45 -25.66 12.95 15.85
CA LEU A 45 -25.78 14.34 16.26
C LEU A 45 -27.13 14.57 16.93
N GLU A 46 -27.17 15.37 17.99
CA GLU A 46 -28.44 15.75 18.63
C GLU A 46 -29.19 16.85 17.85
N ALA A 47 -28.47 17.59 17.01
CA ALA A 47 -29.00 18.67 16.19
C ALA A 47 -28.46 18.59 14.76
N SER A 48 -29.15 19.24 13.82
CA SER A 48 -28.67 19.38 12.45
C SER A 48 -27.29 20.06 12.43
N PRO A 49 -26.30 19.54 11.67
CA PRO A 49 -25.05 20.24 11.47
C PRO A 49 -25.29 21.54 10.68
N ARG A 50 -24.51 22.58 10.99
CA ARG A 50 -24.50 23.82 10.21
C ARG A 50 -23.68 23.69 8.92
N GLU A 51 -22.70 22.80 8.94
CA GLU A 51 -21.80 22.55 7.83
C GLU A 51 -21.37 21.07 7.84
N ILE A 52 -21.20 20.51 6.65
CA ILE A 52 -20.60 19.20 6.41
C ILE A 52 -19.30 19.48 5.67
N GLY A 53 -18.17 19.34 6.36
CA GLY A 53 -16.83 19.60 5.84
C GLY A 53 -15.99 18.33 5.77
N LEU A 54 -15.20 18.18 4.71
CA LEU A 54 -14.30 17.08 4.41
C LEU A 54 -12.89 17.63 4.19
N LYS A 55 -11.87 16.88 4.61
CA LYS A 55 -10.45 17.20 4.41
C LYS A 55 -9.73 16.04 3.75
N PHE A 56 -8.80 16.36 2.87
CA PHE A 56 -8.02 15.41 2.07
C PHE A 56 -6.50 15.66 2.22
N SER A 57 -5.68 14.70 1.79
CA SER A 57 -4.20 14.78 1.83
C SER A 57 -3.61 15.71 0.78
N GLU A 58 -4.32 15.96 -0.30
CA GLU A 58 -3.85 16.78 -1.42
C GLU A 58 -4.81 17.93 -1.72
N PRO A 59 -4.32 19.02 -2.33
CA PRO A 59 -5.17 20.07 -2.85
C PRO A 59 -6.13 19.54 -3.92
N LEU A 60 -7.36 20.07 -3.93
CA LEU A 60 -8.43 19.61 -4.81
C LEU A 60 -8.69 20.60 -5.95
N ASP A 61 -8.97 20.08 -7.14
CA ASP A 61 -9.57 20.85 -8.22
C ASP A 61 -11.03 21.12 -7.86
N ARG A 62 -11.39 22.38 -7.63
CA ARG A 62 -12.75 22.77 -7.21
C ARG A 62 -13.80 22.69 -8.30
N GLY A 63 -13.39 22.79 -9.57
CA GLY A 63 -14.31 22.67 -10.69
C GLY A 63 -14.75 21.23 -10.93
N LEU A 64 -13.92 20.28 -10.48
CA LEU A 64 -14.12 18.84 -10.68
C LEU A 64 -14.54 18.13 -9.39
N SER A 65 -14.24 18.68 -8.20
CA SER A 65 -14.57 18.07 -6.91
C SER A 65 -15.96 18.47 -6.42
N THR A 66 -16.76 17.48 -6.02
CA THR A 66 -18.14 17.68 -5.57
C THR A 66 -18.45 16.90 -4.30
N VAL A 67 -19.34 17.46 -3.47
CA VAL A 67 -19.89 16.77 -2.29
C VAL A 67 -21.39 17.04 -2.22
N PHE A 68 -22.16 16.02 -1.88
CA PHE A 68 -23.59 16.14 -1.65
C PHE A 68 -24.04 15.22 -0.51
N VAL A 69 -25.19 15.53 0.06
CA VAL A 69 -25.80 14.76 1.14
C VAL A 69 -27.16 14.23 0.69
N GLU A 70 -27.43 12.97 0.99
CA GLU A 70 -28.70 12.29 0.70
C GLU A 70 -29.28 11.69 2.00
N GLU A 71 -30.61 11.61 2.07
CA GLU A 71 -31.28 10.85 3.12
C GLU A 71 -31.08 9.35 2.87
N ALA A 72 -30.62 8.62 3.88
CA ALA A 72 -30.16 7.24 3.70
C ALA A 72 -31.29 6.25 3.37
N ALA A 73 -32.52 6.52 3.83
CA ALA A 73 -33.68 5.67 3.62
C ALA A 73 -34.29 5.87 2.22
N SER A 74 -34.46 7.12 1.80
CA SER A 74 -35.13 7.47 0.54
C SER A 74 -34.17 7.62 -0.64
N GLY A 75 -32.87 7.83 -0.38
CA GLY A 75 -31.88 8.20 -1.39
C GLY A 75 -32.06 9.63 -1.93
N ARG A 76 -32.99 10.40 -1.37
CA ARG A 76 -33.29 11.75 -1.84
C ARG A 76 -32.17 12.71 -1.48
N ARG A 77 -31.66 13.45 -2.48
CA ARG A 77 -30.68 14.52 -2.26
C ARG A 77 -31.28 15.64 -1.41
N VAL A 78 -30.50 16.12 -0.46
CA VAL A 78 -30.84 17.27 0.37
C VAL A 78 -30.28 18.54 -0.30
N ALA A 79 -31.09 19.59 -0.34
CA ALA A 79 -30.65 20.90 -0.81
C ALA A 79 -29.54 21.44 0.10
N ALA A 80 -28.40 21.79 -0.49
CA ALA A 80 -27.25 22.32 0.22
C ALA A 80 -26.49 23.33 -0.66
N MET A 81 -25.87 24.32 -0.03
CA MET A 81 -25.02 25.31 -0.68
C MET A 81 -23.54 24.95 -0.48
N PRO A 82 -22.65 25.23 -1.43
CA PRO A 82 -21.21 25.06 -1.23
C PRO A 82 -20.71 25.85 -0.01
N ALA A 83 -19.86 25.23 0.81
CA ALA A 83 -19.13 25.91 1.87
C ALA A 83 -17.75 26.34 1.37
N ALA A 84 -17.24 27.45 1.88
CA ALA A 84 -15.88 27.89 1.56
C ALA A 84 -14.85 26.91 2.16
N GLY A 85 -13.97 26.35 1.33
CA GLY A 85 -12.83 25.53 1.77
C GLY A 85 -11.66 25.73 0.83
N THR A 86 -10.44 25.91 1.34
CA THR A 86 -9.23 26.14 0.53
C THR A 86 -8.32 24.91 0.51
N GLY A 87 -7.51 24.77 -0.54
CA GLY A 87 -6.56 23.68 -0.69
C GLY A 87 -7.24 22.32 -0.70
N SER A 88 -7.04 21.54 0.38
CA SER A 88 -7.50 20.17 0.50
C SER A 88 -8.85 20.00 1.22
N ARG A 89 -9.67 21.06 1.32
CA ARG A 89 -10.97 21.03 2.01
C ARG A 89 -12.13 21.19 1.04
N LEU A 90 -13.18 20.40 1.24
CA LEU A 90 -14.44 20.44 0.51
C LEU A 90 -15.60 20.48 1.51
N GLY A 91 -16.66 21.24 1.26
CA GLY A 91 -17.78 21.27 2.20
C GLY A 91 -19.07 21.83 1.63
N ILE A 92 -20.17 21.55 2.33
CA ILE A 92 -21.52 22.01 2.02
C ILE A 92 -22.28 22.42 3.29
N ARG A 93 -23.22 23.33 3.15
CA ARG A 93 -24.14 23.75 4.21
C ARG A 93 -25.57 23.37 3.82
N PRO A 94 -26.29 22.56 4.62
CA PRO A 94 -27.70 22.27 4.37
C PRO A 94 -28.50 23.58 4.25
N ALA A 95 -29.36 23.68 3.24
CA ALA A 95 -30.18 24.88 3.00
C ALA A 95 -31.26 25.09 4.06
N SER A 96 -31.61 24.02 4.79
CA SER A 96 -32.50 24.04 5.95
C SER A 96 -32.03 23.01 6.97
N PRO A 97 -32.41 23.14 8.26
CA PRO A 97 -32.07 22.15 9.27
C PRO A 97 -32.52 20.75 8.87
N LEU A 98 -31.60 19.79 8.93
CA LEU A 98 -31.86 18.40 8.63
C LEU A 98 -32.87 17.82 9.64
N PRO A 99 -33.98 17.22 9.17
CA PRO A 99 -34.89 16.46 10.01
C PRO A 99 -34.21 15.29 10.73
N SER A 100 -34.91 14.71 11.71
CA SER A 100 -34.44 13.49 12.38
C SER A 100 -34.34 12.34 11.36
N GLY A 101 -33.17 11.72 11.24
CA GLY A 101 -32.95 10.69 10.24
C GLY A 101 -31.48 10.32 10.06
N ALA A 102 -31.23 9.28 9.27
CA ALA A 102 -29.89 8.88 8.85
C ALA A 102 -29.57 9.50 7.49
N TYR A 103 -28.35 10.03 7.35
CA TYR A 103 -27.88 10.71 6.16
C TYR A 103 -26.60 10.06 5.64
N ARG A 104 -26.41 10.12 4.33
CA ARG A 104 -25.18 9.71 3.65
C ARG A 104 -24.58 10.89 2.92
N VAL A 105 -23.32 11.16 3.19
CA VAL A 105 -22.51 12.12 2.43
C VAL A 105 -21.79 11.35 1.36
N ARG A 106 -21.89 11.80 0.11
CA ARG A 106 -21.12 11.30 -1.03
C ARG A 106 -20.21 12.39 -1.54
N TRP A 107 -18.99 12.01 -1.88
CA TRP A 107 -17.98 12.93 -2.40
C TRP A 107 -17.28 12.33 -3.62
N HIS A 108 -16.86 13.22 -4.51
CA HIS A 108 -16.00 12.95 -5.64
C HIS A 108 -14.92 14.04 -5.62
N THR A 109 -13.66 13.64 -5.73
CA THR A 109 -12.52 14.54 -5.64
C THR A 109 -11.53 14.29 -6.75
N VAL A 110 -11.00 15.35 -7.33
CA VAL A 110 -9.88 15.31 -8.28
C VAL A 110 -8.73 16.09 -7.67
N SER A 111 -7.57 15.44 -7.52
CA SER A 111 -6.35 16.11 -7.04
C SER A 111 -5.76 17.03 -8.11
N THR A 112 -5.24 18.19 -7.72
CA THR A 112 -4.46 19.03 -8.63
C THR A 112 -3.03 18.53 -8.82
N GLU A 113 -2.54 17.63 -7.95
CA GLU A 113 -1.17 17.11 -8.00
C GLU A 113 -1.07 15.91 -8.93
N ASP A 114 -1.84 14.85 -8.65
CA ASP A 114 -1.76 13.59 -9.40
C ASP A 114 -2.87 13.42 -10.46
N GLY A 115 -3.90 14.28 -10.44
CA GLY A 115 -5.02 14.22 -11.39
C GLY A 115 -5.95 13.02 -11.23
N HIS A 116 -5.79 12.21 -10.19
CA HIS A 116 -6.66 11.06 -9.95
C HIS A 116 -8.00 11.49 -9.35
N ALA A 117 -9.07 10.91 -9.90
CA ALA A 117 -10.42 11.05 -9.38
C ALA A 117 -10.70 9.93 -8.36
N LEU A 118 -11.09 10.31 -7.15
CA LEU A 118 -11.54 9.38 -6.11
C LEU A 118 -12.99 9.67 -5.73
N GLU A 119 -13.68 8.63 -5.30
CA GLU A 119 -15.05 8.71 -4.84
C GLU A 119 -15.21 7.99 -3.53
N GLY A 120 -16.11 8.49 -2.70
CA GLY A 120 -16.43 7.81 -1.47
C GLY A 120 -17.69 8.31 -0.81
N SER A 121 -18.02 7.65 0.29
CA SER A 121 -19.17 8.02 1.09
C SER A 121 -18.98 7.68 2.56
N PHE A 122 -19.71 8.40 3.41
CA PHE A 122 -19.84 8.07 4.83
C PHE A 122 -21.22 8.45 5.34
N GLY A 123 -21.66 7.80 6.42
CA GLY A 123 -22.95 8.09 7.05
C GLY A 123 -22.83 8.91 8.33
N PHE A 124 -23.87 9.67 8.67
CA PHE A 124 -24.09 10.26 10.00
C PHE A 124 -25.60 10.27 10.30
N GLY A 125 -25.98 10.45 11.56
CA GLY A 125 -27.39 10.51 11.98
C GLY A 125 -27.72 11.82 12.68
N VAL A 126 -28.91 12.37 12.43
CA VAL A 126 -29.48 13.49 13.21
C VAL A 126 -30.60 12.94 14.06
N ARG A 127 -30.41 12.92 15.38
CA ARG A 127 -31.29 12.28 16.38
C ARG A 127 -31.63 10.81 16.10
N ALA A 128 -30.94 10.18 15.15
CA ALA A 128 -31.09 8.79 14.74
C ALA A 128 -29.71 8.12 14.64
N ALA A 129 -29.68 6.79 14.48
CA ALA A 129 -28.45 6.07 14.21
C ALA A 129 -27.86 6.49 12.84
N ALA A 130 -26.53 6.45 12.69
CA ALA A 130 -25.86 6.76 11.45
C ALA A 130 -26.06 5.65 10.39
N ALA A 131 -26.06 6.04 9.12
CA ALA A 131 -26.08 5.11 7.99
C ALA A 131 -24.70 4.45 7.77
N GLY A 132 -24.36 3.48 8.63
CA GLY A 132 -23.05 2.82 8.63
C GLY A 132 -22.01 3.55 9.49
N LEU A 133 -20.94 2.84 9.84
CA LEU A 133 -19.93 3.30 10.82
C LEU A 133 -18.61 3.74 10.18
N GLU A 134 -18.40 3.45 8.89
CA GLU A 134 -17.11 3.64 8.23
C GLU A 134 -17.26 4.46 6.96
N GLN A 135 -16.23 5.24 6.65
CA GLN A 135 -16.07 5.82 5.33
C GLN A 135 -15.64 4.73 4.34
N ARG A 136 -16.19 4.76 3.14
CA ARG A 136 -15.84 3.84 2.05
C ARG A 136 -15.33 4.64 0.87
N VAL A 137 -14.27 4.16 0.24
CA VAL A 137 -13.85 4.61 -1.10
C VAL A 137 -14.51 3.67 -2.11
N GLU A 138 -15.09 4.20 -3.17
CA GLU A 138 -15.59 3.40 -4.28
C GLU A 138 -14.40 2.80 -5.03
N GLN A 139 -14.43 1.50 -5.29
CA GLN A 139 -13.33 0.74 -5.90
C GLN A 139 -13.77 -0.08 -7.10
N SER A 140 -15.07 -0.05 -7.43
CA SER A 140 -15.59 -0.73 -8.60
C SER A 140 -15.17 0.00 -9.88
N PRO A 141 -14.46 -0.64 -10.82
CA PRO A 141 -14.14 -0.05 -12.12
C PRO A 141 -15.39 0.10 -13.01
N LEU A 142 -16.53 -0.48 -12.62
CA LEU A 142 -17.82 -0.41 -13.33
C LEU A 142 -18.72 0.73 -12.84
N ALA A 143 -18.32 1.45 -11.79
CA ALA A 143 -19.09 2.60 -11.30
C ALA A 143 -19.29 3.66 -12.40
N ARG A 144 -20.42 4.38 -12.35
CA ARG A 144 -20.81 5.46 -13.29
C ARG A 144 -20.72 5.09 -14.78
N GLY A 145 -21.08 3.87 -15.15
CA GLY A 145 -20.99 3.43 -16.55
C GLY A 145 -19.54 3.16 -16.99
N GLY A 146 -18.65 2.82 -16.05
CA GLY A 146 -17.23 2.56 -16.29
C GLY A 146 -16.94 1.49 -17.36
N TRP A 147 -17.92 0.63 -17.69
CA TRP A 147 -17.82 -0.31 -18.80
C TRP A 147 -17.52 0.38 -20.15
N VAL A 148 -18.05 1.59 -20.41
CA VAL A 148 -17.77 2.35 -21.64
C VAL A 148 -16.30 2.76 -21.68
N ARG A 149 -15.76 3.24 -20.55
CA ARG A 149 -14.34 3.62 -20.42
C ARG A 149 -13.43 2.41 -20.59
N ILE A 150 -13.78 1.27 -19.98
CA ILE A 150 -13.05 0.01 -20.12
C ILE A 150 -13.05 -0.43 -21.58
N ALA A 151 -14.20 -0.41 -22.26
CA ALA A 151 -14.32 -0.79 -23.66
C ALA A 151 -13.49 0.13 -24.56
N LEU A 152 -13.60 1.45 -24.38
CA LEU A 152 -12.84 2.43 -25.14
C LEU A 152 -11.33 2.28 -24.91
N ARG A 153 -10.90 2.07 -23.66
CA ARG A 153 -9.50 1.77 -23.32
C ARG A 153 -9.02 0.45 -23.91
N ALA A 154 -9.85 -0.59 -23.95
CA ALA A 154 -9.50 -1.88 -24.55
C ALA A 154 -9.30 -1.76 -26.07
N VAL A 155 -10.16 -1.02 -26.76
CA VAL A 155 -10.01 -0.73 -28.19
C VAL A 155 -8.78 0.13 -28.45
N PHE A 156 -8.57 1.18 -27.65
CA PHE A 156 -7.38 2.02 -27.71
C PHE A 156 -6.09 1.21 -27.51
N TYR A 157 -5.99 0.40 -26.45
CA TYR A 157 -4.81 -0.41 -26.17
C TYR A 157 -4.56 -1.48 -27.24
N SER A 158 -5.62 -2.03 -27.84
CA SER A 158 -5.49 -2.95 -28.97
C SER A 158 -4.87 -2.25 -30.19
N ALA A 159 -5.37 -1.05 -30.52
CA ALA A 159 -4.82 -0.23 -31.61
C ALA A 159 -3.37 0.21 -31.33
N LEU A 160 -3.09 0.64 -30.10
CA LEU A 160 -1.77 1.05 -29.64
C LEU A 160 -0.75 -0.09 -29.72
N VAL A 161 -1.10 -1.27 -29.23
CA VAL A 161 -0.24 -2.47 -29.27
C VAL A 161 0.04 -2.87 -30.72
N PHE A 162 -0.98 -2.88 -31.59
CA PHE A 162 -0.83 -3.18 -33.02
C PHE A 162 0.09 -2.18 -33.73
N PHE A 163 -0.12 -0.89 -33.49
CA PHE A 163 0.67 0.20 -34.08
C PHE A 163 2.13 0.15 -33.62
N GLY A 164 2.37 0.11 -32.31
CA GLY A 164 3.71 0.02 -31.75
C GLY A 164 4.43 -1.26 -32.17
N GLY A 165 3.73 -2.39 -32.24
CA GLY A 165 4.29 -3.66 -32.71
C GLY A 165 4.76 -3.58 -34.16
N GLY A 166 3.99 -2.94 -35.04
CA GLY A 166 4.38 -2.68 -36.42
C GLY A 166 5.63 -1.79 -36.53
N LEU A 167 5.71 -0.71 -35.74
CA LEU A 167 6.87 0.20 -35.72
C LEU A 167 8.13 -0.48 -35.17
N PHE A 168 8.04 -1.13 -34.01
CA PHE A 168 9.18 -1.76 -33.37
C PHE A 168 9.69 -2.97 -34.17
N ALA A 169 8.78 -3.78 -34.74
CA ALA A 169 9.18 -4.83 -35.66
C ALA A 169 9.84 -4.26 -36.93
N ALA A 170 9.34 -3.15 -37.47
CA ALA A 170 9.97 -2.50 -38.63
C ALA A 170 11.38 -1.98 -38.33
N VAL A 171 11.63 -1.44 -37.14
CA VAL A 171 12.98 -1.01 -36.72
C VAL A 171 13.93 -2.19 -36.55
N LEU A 172 13.46 -3.29 -35.94
CA LEU A 172 14.31 -4.42 -35.55
C LEU A 172 14.51 -5.44 -36.68
N LEU A 173 13.49 -5.67 -37.50
CA LEU A 173 13.44 -6.74 -38.50
C LEU A 173 13.36 -6.21 -39.94
N GLY A 174 12.90 -4.97 -40.14
CA GLY A 174 12.69 -4.38 -41.46
C GLY A 174 13.98 -3.99 -42.20
N SER A 175 13.86 -3.80 -43.51
CA SER A 175 14.91 -3.32 -44.42
C SER A 175 14.72 -1.83 -44.76
N ARG A 176 15.79 -1.17 -45.24
CA ARG A 176 15.68 0.20 -45.76
C ARG A 176 14.67 0.24 -46.91
N GLY A 177 13.71 1.14 -46.86
CA GLY A 177 12.66 1.28 -47.88
C GLY A 177 11.48 0.31 -47.74
N GLU A 178 11.62 -0.76 -46.95
CA GLU A 178 10.58 -1.78 -46.78
C GLU A 178 10.33 -2.08 -45.28
N PRO A 179 9.61 -1.20 -44.56
CA PRO A 179 9.38 -1.33 -43.12
C PRO A 179 8.76 -2.67 -42.73
N ALA A 180 7.83 -3.17 -43.55
CA ALA A 180 7.12 -4.43 -43.34
C ALA A 180 7.72 -5.62 -44.13
N GLY A 181 8.86 -5.44 -44.81
CA GLY A 181 9.47 -6.48 -45.66
C GLY A 181 9.92 -7.74 -44.89
N TRP A 182 10.03 -7.66 -43.57
CA TRP A 182 10.29 -8.81 -42.71
C TRP A 182 9.17 -9.86 -42.73
N LEU A 183 7.95 -9.46 -43.13
CA LEU A 183 6.82 -10.38 -43.33
C LEU A 183 7.00 -11.24 -44.59
N THR A 184 7.73 -10.77 -45.60
CA THR A 184 7.96 -11.47 -46.87
C THR A 184 9.46 -11.62 -47.14
N PRO A 185 10.18 -12.45 -46.35
CA PRO A 185 11.58 -12.80 -46.66
C PRO A 185 11.65 -13.54 -48.01
N ARG A 186 12.84 -13.60 -48.62
CA ARG A 186 13.06 -14.13 -49.98
C ARG A 186 12.34 -15.45 -50.27
N ALA A 187 12.42 -16.43 -49.36
CA ALA A 187 11.75 -17.72 -49.52
C ALA A 187 10.22 -17.62 -49.57
N VAL A 188 9.62 -16.66 -48.86
CA VAL A 188 8.17 -16.40 -48.91
C VAL A 188 7.80 -15.65 -50.18
N ARG A 189 8.62 -14.70 -50.66
CA ARG A 189 8.38 -14.04 -51.96
C ARG A 189 8.35 -15.04 -53.10
N ALA A 190 9.36 -15.92 -53.17
CA ALA A 190 9.40 -17.01 -54.16
C ALA A 190 8.15 -17.90 -54.09
N ALA A 191 7.72 -18.30 -52.88
CA ALA A 191 6.52 -19.12 -52.71
C ALA A 191 5.20 -18.39 -53.06
N LEU A 192 5.17 -17.06 -52.96
CA LEU A 192 4.02 -16.26 -53.41
C LEU A 192 4.00 -16.15 -54.94
N GLU A 193 5.16 -15.90 -55.55
CA GLU A 193 5.32 -15.82 -57.01
C GLU A 193 4.94 -17.16 -57.67
N GLU A 194 5.42 -18.29 -57.14
CA GLU A 194 5.05 -19.64 -57.59
C GLU A 194 3.54 -19.90 -57.47
N ALA A 195 2.88 -19.31 -56.47
CA ALA A 195 1.45 -19.40 -56.27
C ALA A 195 0.63 -18.39 -57.10
N GLY A 196 1.28 -17.57 -57.94
CA GLY A 196 0.63 -16.52 -58.73
C GLY A 196 0.06 -15.37 -57.89
N LEU A 197 0.61 -15.16 -56.68
CA LEU A 197 0.17 -14.12 -55.74
C LEU A 197 1.18 -12.96 -55.70
N ASP A 198 0.68 -11.73 -55.54
CA ASP A 198 1.52 -10.54 -55.41
C ASP A 198 2.38 -10.58 -54.12
N PRO A 199 3.73 -10.63 -54.23
CA PRO A 199 4.64 -10.68 -53.10
C PRO A 199 4.73 -9.36 -52.31
N GLU A 200 4.39 -8.23 -52.93
CA GLU A 200 4.42 -6.90 -52.29
C GLU A 200 3.11 -6.58 -51.56
N GLY A 201 2.03 -7.27 -51.92
CA GLY A 201 0.71 -7.08 -51.34
C GLY A 201 0.67 -7.21 -49.81
N PRO A 202 1.11 -8.34 -49.21
CA PRO A 202 1.10 -8.53 -47.76
C PRO A 202 1.84 -7.45 -46.96
N PRO A 203 3.13 -7.11 -47.23
CA PRO A 203 3.85 -6.08 -46.48
C PRO A 203 3.27 -4.69 -46.72
N ALA A 204 2.87 -4.34 -47.95
CA ALA A 204 2.25 -3.05 -48.24
C ALA A 204 0.92 -2.87 -47.50
N ARG A 205 0.07 -3.90 -47.48
CA ARG A 205 -1.17 -3.89 -46.69
C ARG A 205 -0.86 -3.75 -45.20
N ALA A 206 0.00 -4.60 -44.64
CA ALA A 206 0.33 -4.55 -43.21
C ALA A 206 0.84 -3.17 -42.78
N TRP A 207 1.66 -2.53 -43.62
CA TRP A 207 2.15 -1.18 -43.35
C TRP A 207 1.04 -0.12 -43.44
N ARG A 208 0.18 -0.17 -44.46
CA ARG A 208 -0.99 0.72 -44.57
C ARG A 208 -1.91 0.60 -43.36
N TRP A 209 -2.18 -0.62 -42.92
CA TRP A 209 -2.94 -0.89 -41.69
C TRP A 209 -2.22 -0.35 -40.46
N THR A 210 -0.90 -0.53 -40.34
CA THR A 210 -0.10 0.02 -39.23
C THR A 210 -0.25 1.54 -39.15
N VAL A 211 -0.09 2.25 -40.26
CA VAL A 211 -0.24 3.72 -40.30
C VAL A 211 -1.68 4.15 -40.01
N GLY A 212 -2.66 3.50 -40.62
CA GLY A 212 -4.09 3.81 -40.40
C GLY A 212 -4.53 3.56 -38.95
N VAL A 213 -4.11 2.43 -38.37
CA VAL A 213 -4.36 2.11 -36.96
C VAL A 213 -3.59 3.05 -36.02
N GLY A 214 -2.44 3.59 -36.43
CA GLY A 214 -1.74 4.64 -35.68
C GLY A 214 -2.57 5.92 -35.55
N TRP A 215 -3.20 6.37 -36.64
CA TRP A 215 -4.15 7.49 -36.58
C TRP A 215 -5.38 7.16 -35.74
N ALA A 216 -5.93 5.96 -35.88
CA ALA A 216 -7.03 5.50 -35.03
C ALA A 216 -6.63 5.47 -33.55
N ALA A 217 -5.42 5.03 -33.21
CA ALA A 217 -4.91 5.02 -31.83
C ALA A 217 -4.80 6.44 -31.27
N ALA A 218 -4.33 7.41 -32.05
CA ALA A 218 -4.30 8.81 -31.63
C ALA A 218 -5.71 9.38 -31.39
N ALA A 219 -6.66 9.11 -32.29
CA ALA A 219 -8.05 9.53 -32.15
C ALA A 219 -8.74 8.86 -30.93
N LEU A 220 -8.51 7.56 -30.73
CA LEU A 220 -9.00 6.81 -29.58
C LEU A 220 -8.38 7.31 -28.27
N ALA A 221 -7.09 7.66 -28.25
CA ALA A 221 -6.45 8.28 -27.09
C ALA A 221 -7.13 9.61 -26.72
N ALA A 222 -7.46 10.43 -27.72
CA ALA A 222 -8.21 11.67 -27.52
C ALA A 222 -9.63 11.39 -26.99
N CYS A 223 -10.32 10.40 -27.53
CA CYS A 223 -11.63 9.98 -27.04
C CYS A 223 -11.57 9.49 -25.59
N VAL A 224 -10.55 8.72 -25.20
CA VAL A 224 -10.33 8.29 -23.82
C VAL A 224 -10.11 9.51 -22.93
N ALA A 225 -9.21 10.42 -23.31
CA ALA A 225 -8.91 11.62 -22.53
C ALA A 225 -10.17 12.49 -22.31
N VAL A 226 -10.99 12.66 -23.35
CA VAL A 226 -12.27 13.37 -23.26
C VAL A 226 -13.28 12.62 -22.39
N ALA A 227 -13.43 11.32 -22.56
CA ALA A 227 -14.35 10.52 -21.76
C ALA A 227 -14.00 10.57 -20.26
N GLU A 228 -12.72 10.60 -19.91
CA GLU A 228 -12.28 10.76 -18.53
C GLU A 228 -12.48 12.16 -17.99
N ALA A 229 -12.23 13.18 -18.81
CA ALA A 229 -12.53 14.56 -18.44
C ALA A 229 -14.03 14.76 -18.18
N VAL A 230 -14.90 14.16 -19.01
CA VAL A 230 -16.36 14.21 -18.84
C VAL A 230 -16.79 13.47 -17.58
N ASP A 231 -16.22 12.29 -17.29
CA ASP A 231 -16.52 11.54 -16.06
C ASP A 231 -16.09 12.31 -14.81
N ALA A 232 -14.87 12.88 -14.82
CA ALA A 232 -14.35 13.71 -13.74
C ALA A 232 -15.18 14.98 -13.52
N ALA A 233 -15.67 15.60 -14.59
CA ALA A 233 -16.53 16.78 -14.51
C ALA A 233 -18.00 16.47 -14.17
N GLY A 234 -18.42 15.20 -14.27
CA GLY A 234 -19.82 14.81 -14.18
C GLY A 234 -20.69 15.33 -15.34
N GLY A 235 -20.09 15.71 -16.47
CA GLY A 235 -20.77 16.29 -17.62
C GLY A 235 -19.84 16.94 -18.65
N LEU A 236 -20.41 17.43 -19.75
CA LEU A 236 -19.67 18.15 -20.79
C LEU A 236 -19.41 19.60 -20.37
N SER A 237 -18.14 19.95 -20.13
CA SER A 237 -17.72 21.32 -19.84
C SER A 237 -16.30 21.56 -20.36
N ALA A 238 -16.14 22.57 -21.22
CA ALA A 238 -14.84 22.91 -21.80
C ALA A 238 -13.84 23.36 -20.72
N GLN A 239 -14.30 24.15 -19.74
CA GLN A 239 -13.47 24.63 -18.64
C GLN A 239 -13.03 23.48 -17.72
N ALA A 240 -13.94 22.54 -17.43
CA ALA A 240 -13.63 21.37 -16.62
C ALA A 240 -12.64 20.45 -17.35
N ALA A 241 -12.82 20.27 -18.66
CA ALA A 241 -11.89 19.49 -19.49
C ALA A 241 -10.51 20.14 -19.57
N SER A 242 -10.42 21.47 -19.75
CA SER A 242 -9.13 22.16 -19.73
C SER A 242 -8.45 22.05 -18.37
N SER A 243 -9.20 22.15 -17.28
CA SER A 243 -8.65 21.96 -15.94
C SER A 243 -8.12 20.53 -15.79
N PHE A 244 -8.93 19.51 -16.08
CA PHE A 244 -8.54 18.11 -15.95
C PHE A 244 -7.31 17.74 -16.79
N LEU A 245 -7.20 18.26 -18.01
CA LEU A 245 -6.15 17.88 -18.96
C LEU A 245 -4.88 18.73 -18.85
N LEU A 246 -4.95 19.97 -18.36
CA LEU A 246 -3.81 20.89 -18.42
C LEU A 246 -3.29 21.35 -17.05
N SER A 247 -4.04 21.14 -15.96
CA SER A 247 -3.67 21.65 -14.63
C SER A 247 -2.77 20.71 -13.81
N ASN A 248 -2.66 19.44 -14.21
CA ASN A 248 -1.95 18.40 -13.46
C ASN A 248 -1.10 17.52 -14.39
N ALA A 249 -0.13 16.81 -13.79
CA ALA A 249 0.85 16.02 -14.54
C ALA A 249 0.21 14.86 -15.33
N ALA A 250 -0.81 14.21 -14.77
CA ALA A 250 -1.48 13.10 -15.44
C ALA A 250 -2.31 13.57 -16.64
N GLY A 251 -2.94 14.75 -16.56
CA GLY A 251 -3.61 15.41 -17.67
C GLY A 251 -2.65 15.70 -18.82
N LEU A 252 -1.51 16.34 -18.51
CA LEU A 252 -0.46 16.62 -19.50
C LEU A 252 0.08 15.33 -20.14
N GLY A 253 0.21 14.25 -19.36
CA GLY A 253 0.54 12.92 -19.86
C GLY A 253 -0.44 12.42 -20.94
N ARG A 254 -1.76 12.57 -20.73
CA ARG A 254 -2.79 12.19 -21.71
C ARG A 254 -2.69 13.01 -22.99
N VAL A 255 -2.51 14.33 -22.88
CA VAL A 255 -2.34 15.21 -24.06
C VAL A 255 -1.08 14.83 -24.83
N LEU A 256 0.04 14.60 -24.14
CA LEU A 256 1.29 14.15 -24.74
C LEU A 256 1.14 12.80 -25.43
N THR A 257 0.38 11.85 -24.88
CA THR A 257 0.08 10.57 -25.56
C THR A 257 -0.59 10.80 -26.91
N VAL A 258 -1.61 11.67 -26.98
CA VAL A 258 -2.31 11.98 -28.24
C VAL A 258 -1.34 12.60 -29.26
N MET A 259 -0.59 13.62 -28.85
CA MET A 259 0.36 14.32 -29.71
C MET A 259 1.48 13.39 -30.22
N ALA A 260 2.04 12.57 -29.33
CA ALA A 260 3.12 11.65 -29.66
C ALA A 260 2.66 10.53 -30.61
N LEU A 261 1.42 10.02 -30.45
CA LEU A 261 0.86 9.03 -31.38
C LEU A 261 0.55 9.64 -32.76
N ALA A 262 -0.02 10.84 -32.82
CA ALA A 262 -0.26 11.55 -34.08
C ALA A 262 1.06 11.84 -34.81
N LEU A 263 2.08 12.29 -34.08
CA LEU A 263 3.43 12.49 -34.62
C LEU A 263 4.04 11.17 -35.12
N ALA A 264 3.92 10.10 -34.34
CA ALA A 264 4.41 8.78 -34.74
C ALA A 264 3.73 8.29 -36.03
N ALA A 265 2.40 8.43 -36.14
CA ALA A 265 1.65 8.04 -37.33
C ALA A 265 2.05 8.89 -38.56
N ALA A 266 2.20 10.20 -38.39
CA ALA A 266 2.64 11.11 -39.44
C ALA A 266 4.08 10.86 -39.91
N LEU A 267 4.98 10.49 -38.99
CA LEU A 267 6.36 10.11 -39.33
C LEU A 267 6.43 8.73 -40.01
N ALA A 268 5.59 7.78 -39.58
CA ALA A 268 5.47 6.46 -40.20
C ALA A 268 4.95 6.55 -41.63
N ALA A 269 3.94 7.40 -41.87
CA ALA A 269 3.42 7.69 -43.21
C ALA A 269 4.49 8.29 -44.15
N ARG A 270 5.45 9.04 -43.60
CA ARG A 270 6.60 9.61 -44.34
C ARG A 270 7.81 8.67 -44.43
N GLY A 271 7.70 7.42 -43.98
CA GLY A 271 8.80 6.46 -44.01
C GLY A 271 9.93 6.72 -43.00
N ARG A 272 9.76 7.65 -42.05
CA ARG A 272 10.76 7.98 -41.02
C ARG A 272 10.66 7.06 -39.80
N ILE A 273 10.89 5.76 -40.01
CA ILE A 273 10.50 4.70 -39.07
C ILE A 273 11.16 4.81 -37.69
N ALA A 274 12.46 5.14 -37.64
CA ALA A 274 13.16 5.27 -36.36
C ALA A 274 12.59 6.42 -35.49
N LEU A 275 12.27 7.55 -36.12
CA LEU A 275 11.65 8.69 -35.42
C LEU A 275 10.20 8.39 -35.04
N ALA A 276 9.46 7.68 -35.91
CA ALA A 276 8.10 7.22 -35.59
C ALA A 276 8.10 6.28 -34.37
N ALA A 277 9.03 5.33 -34.31
CA ALA A 277 9.19 4.42 -33.17
C ALA A 277 9.58 5.18 -31.89
N ALA A 278 10.47 6.17 -31.98
CA ALA A 278 10.83 7.02 -30.84
C ALA A 278 9.63 7.83 -30.32
N ALA A 279 8.84 8.43 -31.21
CA ALA A 279 7.61 9.13 -30.83
C ALA A 279 6.57 8.17 -30.21
N CYS A 280 6.43 6.95 -30.74
CA CYS A 280 5.57 5.93 -30.13
C CYS A 280 6.08 5.49 -28.74
N ALA A 281 7.39 5.35 -28.56
CA ALA A 281 7.99 5.05 -27.26
C ALA A 281 7.75 6.19 -26.25
N LEU A 282 7.82 7.44 -26.67
CA LEU A 282 7.44 8.61 -25.87
C LEU A 282 5.95 8.56 -25.48
N ALA A 283 5.07 8.14 -26.39
CA ALA A 283 3.65 7.96 -26.07
C ALA A 283 3.43 6.92 -24.96
N PHE A 284 4.15 5.80 -24.98
CA PHE A 284 4.11 4.80 -23.90
C PHE A 284 4.62 5.35 -22.56
N LEU A 285 5.66 6.19 -22.58
CA LEU A 285 6.17 6.84 -21.37
C LEU A 285 5.13 7.81 -20.79
N ALA A 286 4.48 8.59 -21.66
CA ALA A 286 3.40 9.50 -21.29
C ALA A 286 2.20 8.75 -20.67
N ILE A 287 1.87 7.55 -21.18
CA ILE A 287 0.85 6.68 -20.59
C ILE A 287 1.26 6.26 -19.17
N ALA A 288 2.49 5.77 -18.97
CA ALA A 288 2.99 5.38 -17.65
C ALA A 288 2.99 6.55 -16.64
N LEU A 289 3.30 7.76 -17.10
CA LEU A 289 3.24 8.99 -16.32
C LEU A 289 1.81 9.48 -16.02
N SER A 290 0.80 9.02 -16.77
CA SER A 290 -0.60 9.38 -16.57
C SER A 290 -1.40 8.38 -15.73
N GLY A 291 -0.82 7.20 -15.45
CA GLY A 291 -1.47 6.11 -14.74
C GLY A 291 -0.90 5.85 -13.33
N HIS A 292 -1.31 4.73 -12.72
CA HIS A 292 -0.93 4.37 -11.34
C HIS A 292 0.58 4.26 -11.09
N ALA A 293 1.38 4.06 -12.13
CA ALA A 293 2.84 4.03 -11.97
C ALA A 293 3.40 5.39 -11.52
N ASN A 294 2.76 6.49 -11.92
CA ASN A 294 3.17 7.85 -11.56
C ASN A 294 3.02 8.16 -10.06
N SER A 295 2.06 7.51 -9.41
CA SER A 295 1.71 7.71 -8.00
C SER A 295 2.20 6.58 -7.08
N ALA A 296 2.97 5.61 -7.62
CA ALA A 296 3.47 4.46 -6.86
C ALA A 296 4.79 4.77 -6.13
N THR A 297 5.10 4.00 -5.09
CA THR A 297 6.34 4.12 -4.31
C THR A 297 7.21 2.86 -4.45
N PRO A 298 8.46 2.95 -4.97
CA PRO A 298 9.13 4.12 -5.53
C PRO A 298 8.70 4.48 -6.98
N ARG A 299 8.43 5.76 -7.24
CA ARG A 299 7.84 6.27 -8.50
C ARG A 299 8.68 5.94 -9.74
N ALA A 300 9.98 6.24 -9.69
CA ALA A 300 10.85 6.05 -10.85
C ALA A 300 10.90 4.59 -11.31
N ALA A 301 10.98 3.63 -10.37
CA ALA A 301 11.00 2.21 -10.69
C ALA A 301 9.65 1.75 -11.26
N ALA A 302 8.53 2.24 -10.72
CA ALA A 302 7.20 1.91 -11.22
C ALA A 302 6.99 2.43 -12.65
N VAL A 303 7.29 3.70 -12.92
CA VAL A 303 7.17 4.31 -14.26
C VAL A 303 8.09 3.61 -15.26
N ALA A 304 9.34 3.35 -14.89
CA ALA A 304 10.29 2.66 -15.77
C ALA A 304 9.84 1.23 -16.08
N SER A 305 9.38 0.49 -15.07
CA SER A 305 8.91 -0.89 -15.24
C SER A 305 7.66 -0.95 -16.11
N ASP A 306 6.68 -0.06 -15.89
CA ASP A 306 5.47 0.03 -16.72
C ASP A 306 5.79 0.45 -18.17
N TRP A 307 6.67 1.43 -18.37
CA TRP A 307 7.12 1.83 -19.71
C TRP A 307 7.77 0.68 -20.47
N VAL A 308 8.70 -0.04 -19.82
CA VAL A 308 9.34 -1.23 -20.39
C VAL A 308 8.33 -2.35 -20.66
N HIS A 309 7.36 -2.55 -19.76
CA HIS A 309 6.28 -3.52 -19.93
C HIS A 309 5.45 -3.23 -21.18
N LEU A 310 5.08 -1.97 -21.41
CA LEU A 310 4.29 -1.53 -22.57
C LEU A 310 5.06 -1.68 -23.88
N LEU A 311 6.34 -1.28 -23.92
CA LEU A 311 7.21 -1.44 -25.08
C LEU A 311 7.35 -2.92 -25.48
N ALA A 312 7.70 -3.77 -24.51
CA ALA A 312 7.91 -5.20 -24.72
C ALA A 312 6.59 -5.91 -25.08
N GLY A 313 5.49 -5.54 -24.42
CA GLY A 313 4.15 -6.07 -24.72
C GLY A 313 3.68 -5.67 -26.11
N SER A 314 3.96 -4.45 -26.55
CA SER A 314 3.64 -3.99 -27.90
C SER A 314 4.46 -4.71 -28.98
N LEU A 315 5.76 -4.91 -28.75
CA LEU A 315 6.60 -5.67 -29.67
C LEU A 315 6.17 -7.15 -29.79
N TRP A 316 5.88 -7.80 -28.65
CA TRP A 316 5.44 -9.19 -28.61
C TRP A 316 4.02 -9.35 -29.18
N LEU A 317 3.02 -8.79 -28.50
CA LEU A 317 1.62 -9.01 -28.84
C LEU A 317 1.21 -8.28 -30.13
N GLY A 318 1.74 -7.07 -30.32
CA GLY A 318 1.52 -6.30 -31.55
C GLY A 318 2.17 -6.95 -32.76
N GLY A 319 3.37 -7.52 -32.61
CA GLY A 319 4.00 -8.30 -33.67
C GLY A 319 3.20 -9.55 -34.06
N VAL A 320 2.62 -10.27 -33.08
CA VAL A 320 1.67 -11.38 -33.35
C VAL A 320 0.44 -10.88 -34.10
N ALA A 321 -0.10 -9.71 -33.73
CA ALA A 321 -1.24 -9.13 -34.40
C ALA A 321 -0.93 -8.70 -35.85
N GLN A 322 0.29 -8.20 -36.12
CA GLN A 322 0.78 -7.90 -37.47
C GLN A 322 0.89 -9.17 -38.32
N LEU A 323 1.43 -10.26 -37.74
CA LEU A 323 1.46 -11.57 -38.41
C LEU A 323 0.07 -12.08 -38.73
N ALA A 324 -0.86 -11.96 -37.78
CA ALA A 324 -2.25 -12.40 -37.98
C ALA A 324 -2.93 -11.59 -39.10
N ALA A 325 -2.78 -10.26 -39.10
CA ALA A 325 -3.35 -9.39 -40.11
C ALA A 325 -2.76 -9.63 -41.51
N ALA A 326 -1.46 -9.89 -41.59
CA ALA A 326 -0.78 -10.17 -42.85
C ALA A 326 -1.15 -11.54 -43.43
N TRP A 327 -1.23 -12.58 -42.58
CA TRP A 327 -1.20 -13.97 -43.03
C TRP A 327 -2.46 -14.78 -42.79
N VAL A 328 -3.34 -14.44 -41.84
CA VAL A 328 -4.59 -15.21 -41.62
C VAL A 328 -5.47 -15.30 -42.87
N PRO A 329 -5.67 -14.22 -43.67
CA PRO A 329 -6.45 -14.31 -44.90
C PRO A 329 -5.83 -15.26 -45.94
N SER A 330 -4.50 -15.24 -46.06
CA SER A 330 -3.75 -16.04 -47.04
C SER A 330 -3.60 -17.50 -46.62
N LEU A 331 -3.44 -17.79 -45.32
CA LEU A 331 -3.31 -19.15 -44.79
C LEU A 331 -4.58 -19.99 -44.98
N ARG A 332 -5.75 -19.35 -45.06
CA ARG A 332 -7.03 -20.03 -45.35
C ARG A 332 -7.12 -20.56 -46.77
N ARG A 333 -6.36 -19.99 -47.71
CA ARG A 333 -6.43 -20.30 -49.16
C ARG A 333 -5.11 -20.80 -49.77
N GLY A 334 -3.99 -20.68 -49.05
CA GLY A 334 -2.65 -20.90 -49.59
C GLY A 334 -2.17 -22.35 -49.58
N ALA A 335 -1.35 -22.69 -50.57
CA ALA A 335 -0.73 -23.99 -50.78
C ALA A 335 0.24 -24.40 -49.63
N PRO A 336 0.48 -25.70 -49.41
CA PRO A 336 1.38 -26.21 -48.36
C PRO A 336 2.80 -25.61 -48.36
N GLU A 337 3.31 -25.22 -49.52
CA GLU A 337 4.63 -24.64 -49.78
C GLU A 337 4.74 -23.24 -49.14
N LEU A 338 3.74 -22.38 -49.39
CA LEU A 338 3.65 -21.04 -48.81
C LEU A 338 3.61 -21.11 -47.28
N ARG A 339 2.89 -22.09 -46.71
CA ARG A 339 2.81 -22.28 -45.25
C ARG A 339 4.16 -22.66 -44.66
N ARG A 340 4.92 -23.55 -45.31
CA ARG A 340 6.29 -23.91 -44.89
C ARG A 340 7.22 -22.71 -44.97
N ALA A 341 7.17 -21.94 -46.05
CA ALA A 341 7.98 -20.74 -46.21
C ALA A 341 7.70 -19.69 -45.13
N ILE A 342 6.42 -19.48 -44.76
CA ILE A 342 6.04 -18.57 -43.66
C ILE A 342 6.58 -19.07 -42.32
N ILE A 343 6.40 -20.36 -42.02
CA ILE A 343 6.88 -20.98 -40.77
C ILE A 343 8.40 -20.89 -40.65
N GLY A 344 9.14 -21.20 -41.71
CA GLY A 344 10.61 -21.16 -41.72
C GLY A 344 11.19 -19.75 -41.78
N GLY A 345 10.64 -18.88 -42.63
CA GLY A 345 11.23 -17.56 -42.89
C GLY A 345 10.77 -16.44 -41.97
N VAL A 346 9.50 -16.45 -41.56
CA VAL A 346 8.88 -15.32 -40.84
C VAL A 346 8.81 -15.58 -39.35
N LEU A 347 8.26 -16.74 -38.95
CA LEU A 347 8.06 -17.07 -37.54
C LEU A 347 9.39 -17.22 -36.79
N GLU A 348 10.45 -17.69 -37.45
CA GLU A 348 11.78 -17.85 -36.85
C GLU A 348 12.43 -16.49 -36.53
N ARG A 349 12.40 -15.56 -37.50
CA ARG A 349 12.93 -14.20 -37.34
C ARG A 349 12.15 -13.40 -36.30
N PHE A 350 10.82 -13.52 -36.32
CA PHE A 350 9.99 -12.88 -35.30
C PHE A 350 10.22 -13.50 -33.91
N GLY A 351 10.33 -14.83 -33.83
CA GLY A 351 10.59 -15.57 -32.59
C GLY A 351 11.86 -15.11 -31.86
N ALA A 352 12.91 -14.75 -32.60
CA ALA A 352 14.17 -14.22 -32.04
C ALA A 352 14.00 -12.88 -31.29
N VAL A 353 12.94 -12.13 -31.59
CA VAL A 353 12.62 -10.85 -30.94
C VAL A 353 11.45 -11.00 -29.96
N ALA A 354 10.46 -11.82 -30.31
CA ALA A 354 9.26 -12.06 -29.52
C ALA A 354 9.55 -12.76 -28.19
N LEU A 355 10.47 -13.73 -28.15
CA LEU A 355 10.80 -14.45 -26.91
C LEU A 355 11.47 -13.53 -25.87
N PRO A 356 12.54 -12.76 -26.19
CA PRO A 356 13.07 -11.77 -25.26
C PRO A 356 12.02 -10.75 -24.80
N ALA A 357 11.19 -10.25 -25.72
CA ALA A 357 10.12 -9.31 -25.38
C ALA A 357 9.10 -9.93 -24.40
N PHE A 358 8.69 -11.18 -24.62
CA PHE A 358 7.83 -11.91 -23.69
C PHE A 358 8.46 -12.06 -22.30
N LEU A 359 9.74 -12.43 -22.21
CA LEU A 359 10.43 -12.55 -20.92
C LEU A 359 10.49 -11.21 -20.18
N VAL A 360 10.72 -10.10 -20.90
CA VAL A 360 10.69 -8.74 -20.35
C VAL A 360 9.28 -8.39 -19.86
N VAL A 361 8.22 -8.75 -20.59
CA VAL A 361 6.82 -8.57 -20.15
C VAL A 361 6.55 -9.32 -18.85
N VAL A 362 7.00 -10.57 -18.73
CA VAL A 362 6.82 -11.37 -17.51
C VAL A 362 7.56 -10.71 -16.34
N LEU A 363 8.84 -10.38 -16.51
CA LEU A 363 9.67 -9.80 -15.45
C LEU A 363 9.13 -8.44 -14.99
N SER A 364 8.87 -7.53 -15.93
CA SER A 364 8.29 -6.21 -15.63
C SER A 364 6.87 -6.33 -15.04
N GLY A 365 6.08 -7.31 -15.49
CA GLY A 365 4.76 -7.60 -14.94
C GLY A 365 4.82 -8.05 -13.47
N VAL A 366 5.81 -8.87 -13.10
CA VAL A 366 6.05 -9.25 -11.70
C VAL A 366 6.48 -8.04 -10.86
N ILE A 367 7.40 -7.21 -11.36
CA ILE A 367 7.83 -5.99 -10.68
C ILE A 367 6.64 -5.05 -10.44
N ASN A 368 5.83 -4.79 -11.47
CA ASN A 368 4.62 -3.97 -11.37
C ASN A 368 3.61 -4.58 -10.38
N ALA A 369 3.42 -5.90 -10.39
CA ALA A 369 2.54 -6.57 -9.42
C ALA A 369 3.01 -6.39 -7.97
N LEU A 370 4.31 -6.53 -7.71
CA LEU A 370 4.89 -6.35 -6.37
C LEU A 370 4.72 -4.90 -5.89
N ILE A 371 4.98 -3.93 -6.77
CA ILE A 371 4.84 -2.51 -6.45
C ILE A 371 3.38 -2.17 -6.13
N GLN A 372 2.43 -2.64 -6.94
CA GLN A 372 1.01 -2.25 -6.85
C GLN A 372 0.22 -3.02 -5.78
N LEU A 373 0.58 -4.28 -5.48
CA LEU A 373 -0.10 -5.08 -4.46
C LEU A 373 0.43 -4.77 -3.05
N GLY A 374 1.74 -4.54 -2.89
CA GLY A 374 2.42 -4.26 -1.62
C GLY A 374 2.50 -5.47 -0.66
N ARG A 375 1.53 -6.38 -0.69
CA ARG A 375 1.45 -7.58 0.14
C ARG A 375 0.86 -8.78 -0.62
N PRO A 376 1.32 -10.02 -0.38
CA PRO A 376 0.84 -11.20 -1.11
C PRO A 376 -0.66 -11.47 -0.96
N GLU A 377 -1.24 -11.16 0.20
CA GLU A 377 -2.66 -11.42 0.49
C GLU A 377 -3.57 -10.58 -0.40
N ALA A 378 -3.11 -9.43 -0.89
CA ALA A 378 -3.88 -8.56 -1.78
C ALA A 378 -4.16 -9.22 -3.14
N LEU A 379 -3.35 -10.21 -3.56
CA LEU A 379 -3.56 -10.93 -4.81
C LEU A 379 -4.90 -11.68 -4.83
N TRP A 380 -5.28 -12.29 -3.70
CA TRP A 380 -6.54 -13.06 -3.60
C TRP A 380 -7.63 -12.30 -2.86
N GLY A 381 -7.24 -11.43 -1.92
CA GLY A 381 -8.16 -10.65 -1.09
C GLY A 381 -8.83 -9.47 -1.80
N SER A 382 -8.26 -8.96 -2.90
CA SER A 382 -8.79 -7.79 -3.62
C SER A 382 -9.37 -8.15 -5.00
N ALA A 383 -10.35 -7.36 -5.48
CA ALA A 383 -10.90 -7.54 -6.82
C ALA A 383 -9.84 -7.28 -7.90
N TYR A 384 -9.01 -6.24 -7.70
CA TYR A 384 -7.85 -5.94 -8.53
C TYR A 384 -6.90 -7.15 -8.63
N GLY A 385 -6.54 -7.73 -7.48
CA GLY A 385 -5.64 -8.89 -7.41
C GLY A 385 -6.18 -10.10 -8.15
N ARG A 386 -7.48 -10.41 -8.03
CA ARG A 386 -8.11 -11.52 -8.75
C ARG A 386 -8.08 -11.33 -10.27
N LEU A 387 -8.31 -10.11 -10.75
CA LEU A 387 -8.20 -9.81 -12.19
C LEU A 387 -6.75 -9.86 -12.69
N LEU A 388 -5.80 -9.40 -11.87
CA LEU A 388 -4.38 -9.51 -12.16
C LEU A 388 -3.94 -10.98 -12.24
N ALA A 389 -4.41 -11.82 -11.32
CA ALA A 389 -4.15 -13.25 -11.35
C ALA A 389 -4.75 -13.93 -12.59
N LEU A 390 -5.97 -13.56 -12.98
CA LEU A 390 -6.57 -14.05 -14.23
C LEU A 390 -5.76 -13.60 -15.45
N LYS A 391 -5.30 -12.35 -15.50
CA LYS A 391 -4.41 -11.84 -16.56
C LYS A 391 -3.12 -12.65 -16.60
N ALA A 392 -2.50 -12.90 -15.44
CA ALA A 392 -1.27 -13.70 -15.34
C ALA A 392 -1.50 -15.14 -15.82
N LEU A 393 -2.62 -15.76 -15.45
CA LEU A 393 -3.00 -17.09 -15.94
C LEU A 393 -3.12 -17.12 -17.48
N LEU A 394 -3.81 -16.15 -18.08
CA LEU A 394 -3.90 -16.07 -19.55
C LEU A 394 -2.52 -15.91 -20.21
N VAL A 395 -1.64 -15.08 -19.64
CA VAL A 395 -0.27 -14.92 -20.15
C VAL A 395 0.52 -16.22 -20.05
N VAL A 396 0.40 -16.96 -18.94
CA VAL A 396 1.02 -18.30 -18.79
C VAL A 396 0.47 -19.28 -19.81
N LEU A 397 -0.85 -19.31 -20.03
CA LEU A 397 -1.47 -20.18 -21.03
C LEU A 397 -0.99 -19.88 -22.45
N ILE A 398 -0.86 -18.60 -22.82
CA ILE A 398 -0.28 -18.20 -24.11
C ILE A 398 1.18 -18.65 -24.17
N GLY A 399 1.98 -18.41 -23.13
CA GLY A 399 3.39 -18.83 -23.10
C GLY A 399 3.58 -20.35 -23.26
N LEU A 400 2.76 -21.15 -22.56
CA LEU A 400 2.76 -22.61 -22.69
C LEU A 400 2.31 -23.08 -24.07
N ALA A 401 1.25 -22.46 -24.63
CA ALA A 401 0.78 -22.72 -25.98
C ALA A 401 1.87 -22.44 -27.02
N SER A 402 2.52 -21.28 -26.95
CA SER A 402 3.59 -20.88 -27.86
C SER A 402 4.84 -21.74 -27.70
N TYR A 403 5.23 -22.11 -26.47
CA TYR A 403 6.32 -23.06 -26.23
C TYR A 403 6.02 -24.43 -26.82
N TRP A 404 4.81 -24.96 -26.59
CA TRP A 404 4.39 -26.24 -27.14
C TRP A 404 4.36 -26.23 -28.67
N HIS A 405 3.87 -25.13 -29.27
CA HIS A 405 3.90 -24.92 -30.71
C HIS A 405 5.33 -24.98 -31.25
N ALA A 406 6.24 -24.21 -30.65
CA ALA A 406 7.63 -24.10 -31.07
C ALA A 406 8.43 -25.40 -30.88
N ALA A 407 8.26 -26.08 -29.74
CA ALA A 407 9.07 -27.25 -29.38
C ALA A 407 8.55 -28.58 -29.98
N ARG A 408 7.23 -28.70 -30.23
CA ARG A 408 6.61 -29.97 -30.65
C ARG A 408 5.95 -29.91 -32.02
N LEU A 409 5.09 -28.93 -32.27
CA LEU A 409 4.30 -28.90 -33.51
C LEU A 409 5.14 -28.42 -34.70
N ARG A 410 5.90 -27.33 -34.53
CA ARG A 410 6.68 -26.71 -35.60
C ARG A 410 7.71 -27.67 -36.22
N PRO A 411 8.55 -28.40 -35.46
CA PRO A 411 9.51 -29.34 -36.07
C PRO A 411 8.82 -30.48 -36.84
N ARG A 412 7.70 -30.99 -36.33
CA ARG A 412 6.94 -32.08 -36.97
C ARG A 412 6.26 -31.65 -38.27
N ILE A 413 5.81 -30.40 -38.35
CA ILE A 413 5.23 -29.82 -39.57
C ILE A 413 6.32 -29.59 -40.63
N LEU A 414 7.48 -29.07 -40.22
CA LEU A 414 8.61 -28.86 -41.13
C LEU A 414 9.21 -30.18 -41.65
N ALA A 415 9.17 -31.25 -40.85
CA ALA A 415 9.64 -32.58 -41.24
C ALA A 415 8.68 -33.33 -42.19
N ALA A 416 7.40 -32.94 -42.27
CA ALA A 416 6.43 -33.60 -43.15
C ALA A 416 6.67 -33.17 -44.61
N ARG A 417 7.30 -34.04 -45.41
CA ARG A 417 7.81 -33.72 -46.77
C ARG A 417 6.74 -33.31 -47.79
N SER A 418 5.49 -33.77 -47.65
CA SER A 418 4.42 -33.48 -48.63
C SER A 418 3.07 -33.16 -48.00
N HIS A 419 2.61 -33.84 -46.93
CA HIS A 419 1.36 -33.51 -46.24
C HIS A 419 1.42 -33.80 -44.72
N PRO A 420 1.40 -32.79 -43.83
CA PRO A 420 1.24 -33.04 -42.40
C PRO A 420 -0.12 -33.69 -42.14
N GLY A 421 -0.14 -34.81 -41.40
CA GLY A 421 -1.37 -35.54 -41.13
C GLY A 421 -2.49 -34.64 -40.57
N GLU A 422 -3.73 -34.87 -40.99
CA GLU A 422 -4.87 -33.98 -40.78
C GLU A 422 -5.09 -33.59 -39.30
N ARG A 423 -4.82 -34.52 -38.35
CA ARG A 423 -4.88 -34.24 -36.91
C ARG A 423 -3.83 -33.23 -36.45
N LEU A 424 -2.60 -33.30 -36.96
CA LEU A 424 -1.52 -32.38 -36.63
C LEU A 424 -1.82 -30.98 -37.17
N GLU A 425 -2.33 -30.91 -38.40
CA GLU A 425 -2.69 -29.66 -39.04
C GLU A 425 -3.91 -29.00 -38.37
N ARG A 426 -4.93 -29.78 -37.96
CA ARG A 426 -6.06 -29.28 -37.16
C ARG A 426 -5.59 -28.72 -35.81
N ARG A 427 -4.66 -29.40 -35.12
CA ARG A 427 -4.08 -28.91 -33.84
C ARG A 427 -3.29 -27.61 -34.05
N HIS A 428 -2.48 -27.53 -35.10
CA HIS A 428 -1.76 -26.32 -35.47
C HIS A 428 -2.70 -25.15 -35.75
N ARG A 429 -3.74 -25.37 -36.57
CA ARG A 429 -4.76 -24.35 -36.88
C ARG A 429 -5.50 -23.88 -35.63
N ARG A 430 -5.96 -24.79 -34.77
CA ARG A 430 -6.64 -24.44 -33.52
C ARG A 430 -5.77 -23.55 -32.63
N LEU A 431 -4.50 -23.91 -32.46
CA LEU A 431 -3.58 -23.16 -31.59
C LEU A 431 -3.31 -21.74 -32.12
N ILE A 432 -3.03 -21.61 -33.42
CA ILE A 432 -2.84 -20.31 -34.08
C ILE A 432 -4.09 -19.43 -34.00
N HIS A 433 -5.29 -20.00 -34.06
CA HIS A 433 -6.53 -19.24 -33.93
C HIS A 433 -6.88 -18.89 -32.48
N SER A 434 -6.49 -19.70 -31.50
CA SER A 434 -6.78 -19.43 -30.08
C SER A 434 -5.89 -18.35 -29.46
N GLU A 435 -4.63 -18.26 -29.87
CA GLU A 435 -3.66 -17.30 -29.28
C GLU A 435 -4.13 -15.84 -29.40
N PRO A 436 -4.60 -15.34 -30.57
CA PRO A 436 -5.15 -13.98 -30.69
C PRO A 436 -6.38 -13.71 -29.80
N LEU A 437 -7.22 -14.72 -29.57
CA LEU A 437 -8.39 -14.56 -28.70
C LEU A 437 -7.99 -14.41 -27.22
N LEU A 438 -7.01 -15.21 -26.78
CA LEU A 438 -6.44 -15.09 -25.44
C LEU A 438 -5.71 -13.74 -25.27
N ALA A 439 -5.00 -13.28 -26.31
CA ALA A 439 -4.35 -11.98 -26.34
C ALA A 439 -5.34 -10.82 -26.16
N VAL A 440 -6.49 -10.86 -26.84
CA VAL A 440 -7.57 -9.88 -26.64
C VAL A 440 -8.07 -9.90 -25.20
N GLY A 441 -8.22 -11.09 -24.60
CA GLY A 441 -8.55 -11.23 -23.17
C GLY A 441 -7.52 -10.57 -22.25
N VAL A 442 -6.22 -10.74 -22.52
CA VAL A 442 -5.14 -10.09 -21.75
C VAL A 442 -5.23 -8.55 -21.84
N VAL A 443 -5.49 -8.00 -23.03
CA VAL A 443 -5.62 -6.55 -23.24
C VAL A 443 -6.88 -6.01 -22.55
N ALA A 444 -8.01 -6.72 -22.63
CA ALA A 444 -9.25 -6.33 -21.95
C ALA A 444 -9.10 -6.34 -20.42
N LEU A 445 -8.42 -7.34 -19.86
CA LEU A 445 -8.11 -7.38 -18.43
C LEU A 445 -7.13 -6.26 -18.03
N ALA A 446 -6.15 -5.94 -18.86
CA ALA A 446 -5.26 -4.80 -18.64
C ALA A 446 -6.03 -3.47 -18.64
N ALA A 447 -6.95 -3.27 -19.58
CA ALA A 447 -7.82 -2.09 -19.62
C ALA A 447 -8.71 -1.99 -18.37
N THR A 448 -9.20 -3.13 -17.88
CA THR A 448 -10.00 -3.19 -16.65
C THR A 448 -9.17 -2.87 -15.40
N LEU A 449 -7.94 -3.37 -15.31
CA LEU A 449 -7.04 -3.10 -14.18
C LEU A 449 -6.70 -1.61 -14.05
N VAL A 450 -6.49 -0.92 -15.17
CA VAL A 450 -6.23 0.53 -15.18
C VAL A 450 -7.49 1.36 -14.90
N ALA A 451 -8.68 0.77 -15.06
CA ALA A 451 -9.93 1.44 -14.71
C ALA A 451 -10.26 1.40 -13.21
N PHE A 452 -9.47 0.69 -12.40
CA PHE A 452 -9.58 0.81 -10.94
C PHE A 452 -9.13 2.21 -10.51
N PRO A 453 -9.84 2.86 -9.56
CA PRO A 453 -9.37 4.15 -9.05
C PRO A 453 -8.00 4.05 -8.39
N LEU A 454 -7.77 3.00 -7.58
CA LEU A 454 -6.50 2.75 -6.89
C LEU A 454 -6.16 1.24 -6.89
N PRO A 455 -4.90 0.85 -7.10
CA PRO A 455 -4.37 -0.47 -6.78
C PRO A 455 -4.31 -0.71 -5.27
N PRO A 456 -4.23 -1.98 -4.81
CA PRO A 456 -4.38 -2.33 -3.40
C PRO A 456 -3.40 -1.66 -2.42
N ARG A 457 -2.14 -1.47 -2.82
CA ARG A 457 -1.16 -0.77 -1.98
C ARG A 457 -1.53 0.70 -1.81
N GLN A 458 -1.80 1.39 -2.91
CA GLN A 458 -2.18 2.80 -2.89
C GLN A 458 -3.51 3.02 -2.15
N LEU A 459 -4.46 2.09 -2.28
CA LEU A 459 -5.70 2.11 -1.51
C LEU A 459 -5.44 1.95 0.00
N ALA A 460 -4.52 1.05 0.38
CA ALA A 460 -4.13 0.91 1.78
C ALA A 460 -3.44 2.18 2.28
N GLU A 461 -2.51 2.74 1.50
CA GLU A 461 -1.84 4.02 1.82
C GLU A 461 -2.84 5.19 1.92
N ALA A 462 -3.88 5.23 1.07
CA ALA A 462 -4.95 6.23 1.14
C ALA A 462 -5.91 6.01 2.32
N SER A 463 -6.15 4.77 2.72
CA SER A 463 -6.99 4.44 3.89
C SER A 463 -6.24 4.65 5.22
N ASP A 464 -4.94 4.39 5.19
CA ASP A 464 -4.01 4.56 6.31
C ASP A 464 -3.43 5.97 6.35
N ALA A 465 -3.64 6.77 5.29
CA ALA A 465 -3.20 8.15 5.18
C ALA A 465 -3.56 8.83 6.50
N PRO A 466 -2.57 9.33 7.24
CA PRO A 466 -2.84 9.96 8.51
C PRO A 466 -3.81 11.08 8.19
N ALA A 467 -5.03 10.96 8.74
CA ALA A 467 -5.91 12.10 8.84
C ALA A 467 -5.00 13.26 9.23
N ALA A 468 -5.06 14.38 8.53
CA ALA A 468 -4.41 15.59 8.98
C ALA A 468 -5.24 16.09 10.18
N VAL A 469 -5.30 15.25 11.22
CA VAL A 469 -5.19 15.69 12.59
C VAL A 469 -4.09 16.74 12.53
N PRO A 470 -4.33 17.98 12.98
CA PRO A 470 -3.20 18.85 13.25
C PRO A 470 -2.18 17.99 14.00
N PRO A 471 -0.88 18.03 13.66
CA PRO A 471 0.09 17.34 14.47
C PRO A 471 -0.21 17.77 15.91
N CYS A 472 -0.78 16.86 16.71
CA CYS A 472 -0.43 16.88 18.09
C CYS A 472 0.99 16.33 18.01
N ASP A 473 1.92 17.24 17.76
CA ASP A 473 3.32 16.96 17.86
C ASP A 473 3.86 17.93 18.91
N PRO A 474 4.09 17.44 20.14
CA PRO A 474 3.84 16.06 20.58
C PRO A 474 2.35 15.82 20.89
N CYS A 475 1.83 14.62 20.60
CA CYS A 475 0.60 14.13 21.23
C CYS A 475 0.97 13.76 22.66
N ALA A 476 1.27 14.77 23.47
CA ALA A 476 1.43 14.61 24.90
C ALA A 476 0.15 13.91 25.37
N GLN A 477 0.30 12.68 25.86
CA GLN A 477 -0.82 12.00 26.47
C GLN A 477 -1.28 12.87 27.64
N PRO A 478 -2.59 13.12 27.79
CA PRO A 478 -3.05 14.07 28.80
C PRO A 478 -2.53 13.61 30.16
N ALA A 479 -1.88 14.52 30.88
CA ALA A 479 -1.52 14.26 32.25
C ALA A 479 -2.79 13.91 33.03
N PRO A 480 -2.81 12.82 33.83
CA PRO A 480 -3.97 12.52 34.66
C PRO A 480 -4.24 13.69 35.60
N ARG A 481 -5.51 14.08 35.72
CA ARG A 481 -5.94 15.09 36.69
C ARG A 481 -5.78 14.57 38.13
N GLY A 482 -5.85 15.48 39.09
CA GLY A 482 -5.60 15.21 40.51
C GLY A 482 -6.44 14.10 41.13
N ASP A 483 -7.59 13.77 40.55
CA ASP A 483 -8.55 12.74 40.94
C ASP A 483 -8.60 11.50 40.00
N GLU A 484 -7.98 11.57 38.82
CA GLU A 484 -8.03 10.52 37.80
C GLU A 484 -7.05 9.36 38.06
N LEU A 485 -7.39 8.16 37.61
CA LEU A 485 -6.49 7.02 37.52
C LEU A 485 -6.08 6.80 36.05
N ALA A 486 -4.79 6.92 35.75
CA ALA A 486 -4.22 6.55 34.46
C ALA A 486 -3.65 5.12 34.51
N VAL A 487 -4.13 4.24 33.63
CA VAL A 487 -3.68 2.85 33.51
C VAL A 487 -3.65 2.44 32.04
N ALA A 488 -2.80 1.47 31.69
CA ALA A 488 -2.81 0.87 30.37
C ALA A 488 -2.55 -0.63 30.44
N GLU A 489 -2.98 -1.34 29.40
CA GLU A 489 -2.71 -2.75 29.16
C GLU A 489 -2.44 -3.05 27.69
N GLN A 490 -1.79 -4.18 27.45
CA GLN A 490 -1.56 -4.71 26.12
C GLN A 490 -2.83 -5.35 25.56
N ALA A 491 -3.33 -4.84 24.43
CA ALA A 491 -4.44 -5.39 23.66
C ALA A 491 -3.93 -5.90 22.30
N GLY A 492 -3.44 -7.14 22.27
CA GLY A 492 -2.80 -7.69 21.09
C GLY A 492 -1.53 -6.90 20.72
N PRO A 493 -1.40 -6.36 19.50
CA PRO A 493 -0.29 -5.49 19.10
C PRO A 493 -0.46 -4.02 19.56
N SER A 494 -1.60 -3.67 20.16
CA SER A 494 -1.94 -2.31 20.55
C SER A 494 -1.91 -2.10 22.07
N ILE A 495 -1.94 -0.82 22.47
CA ILE A 495 -2.06 -0.38 23.86
C ILE A 495 -3.50 0.10 24.07
N ALA A 496 -4.16 -0.42 25.10
CA ALA A 496 -5.40 0.16 25.61
C ALA A 496 -5.07 0.99 26.86
N ALA A 497 -5.05 2.30 26.74
CA ALA A 497 -4.78 3.24 27.83
C ALA A 497 -6.07 3.94 28.26
N ALA A 498 -6.30 4.08 29.57
CA ALA A 498 -7.49 4.70 30.13
C ALA A 498 -7.17 5.73 31.22
N TRP A 499 -7.94 6.81 31.21
CA TRP A 499 -8.00 7.84 32.25
C TRP A 499 -9.37 7.75 32.91
N LEU A 500 -9.39 7.31 34.16
CA LEU A 500 -10.60 6.91 34.87
C LEU A 500 -10.91 7.90 35.98
N ARG A 501 -12.16 8.31 36.07
CA ARG A 501 -12.70 9.13 37.16
C ARG A 501 -13.94 8.47 37.73
N ARG A 502 -14.03 8.40 39.06
CA ARG A 502 -15.13 7.76 39.77
C ARG A 502 -15.88 8.80 40.59
N ASP A 503 -17.19 8.83 40.40
CA ASP A 503 -18.12 9.67 41.14
C ASP A 503 -19.28 8.80 41.65
N GLY A 504 -19.31 8.55 42.96
CA GLY A 504 -20.23 7.58 43.57
C GLY A 504 -20.12 6.18 42.94
N ASP A 505 -21.22 5.71 42.36
CA ASP A 505 -21.30 4.42 41.64
C ASP A 505 -21.06 4.55 40.12
N GLN A 506 -20.72 5.74 39.63
CA GLN A 506 -20.45 5.98 38.23
C GLN A 506 -18.94 6.00 37.97
N LEU A 507 -18.51 5.24 36.96
CA LEU A 507 -17.15 5.28 36.41
C LEU A 507 -17.21 5.95 35.04
N THR A 508 -16.61 7.13 34.94
CA THR A 508 -16.41 7.82 33.67
C THR A 508 -14.95 7.75 33.28
N GLY A 509 -14.65 7.73 32.00
CA GLY A 509 -13.25 7.79 31.60
C GLY A 509 -13.06 8.00 30.12
N ARG A 510 -11.82 8.28 29.75
CA ARG A 510 -11.36 8.31 28.37
C ARG A 510 -10.48 7.12 28.11
N LEU A 511 -10.77 6.38 27.05
CA LEU A 511 -9.99 5.30 26.53
C LEU A 511 -9.26 5.75 25.27
N ARG A 512 -7.98 5.39 25.16
CA ARG A 512 -7.18 5.54 23.96
C ARG A 512 -6.61 4.21 23.51
N ILE A 513 -6.76 3.89 22.23
CA ILE A 513 -6.10 2.77 21.59
C ILE A 513 -4.91 3.31 20.80
N LEU A 514 -3.73 2.84 21.15
CA LEU A 514 -2.47 3.24 20.53
C LEU A 514 -1.83 2.04 19.81
N ASP A 515 -1.06 2.30 18.76
CA ASP A 515 -0.16 1.31 18.18
C ASP A 515 1.11 1.13 19.02
N ARG A 516 2.05 0.39 18.46
CA ARG A 516 3.36 0.14 19.03
C ARG A 516 4.18 1.41 19.15
N ASP A 517 3.97 2.43 18.33
CA ASP A 517 4.73 3.68 18.43
C ASP A 517 4.02 4.71 19.32
N ALA A 518 3.06 4.25 20.13
CA ALA A 518 2.20 5.06 20.99
C ALA A 518 1.34 6.09 20.21
N LYS A 519 1.07 5.84 18.92
CA LYS A 519 0.23 6.69 18.07
C LYS A 519 -1.22 6.22 18.06
N PRO A 520 -2.21 7.13 18.01
CA PRO A 520 -3.62 6.74 18.02
C PRO A 520 -4.03 5.90 16.81
N VAL A 521 -4.70 4.76 17.04
CA VAL A 521 -5.20 3.89 15.96
C VAL A 521 -6.72 3.75 15.99
N GLY A 522 -7.34 3.76 14.81
CA GLY A 522 -8.74 3.39 14.68
C GLY A 522 -8.92 1.90 14.99
N ALA A 523 -9.63 1.58 16.06
CA ALA A 523 -10.01 0.21 16.39
C ALA A 523 -11.47 0.20 16.85
N ALA A 524 -12.19 -0.87 16.51
CA ALA A 524 -13.52 -1.07 17.07
C ALA A 524 -13.35 -1.55 18.51
N VAL A 525 -13.77 -0.71 19.46
CA VAL A 525 -13.65 -0.99 20.88
C VAL A 525 -15.02 -1.19 21.47
N SER A 526 -15.12 -2.04 22.49
CA SER A 526 -16.28 -2.09 23.37
C SER A 526 -15.82 -2.24 24.81
N VAL A 527 -16.57 -1.62 25.72
CA VAL A 527 -16.40 -1.77 27.15
C VAL A 527 -17.66 -2.43 27.69
N THR A 528 -17.53 -3.56 28.37
CA THR A 528 -18.69 -4.36 28.80
C THR A 528 -19.59 -3.55 29.74
N GLY A 529 -20.84 -3.33 29.32
CA GLY A 529 -21.86 -2.62 30.11
C GLY A 529 -21.72 -1.09 30.15
N ALA A 530 -20.83 -0.50 29.36
CA ALA A 530 -20.63 0.95 29.33
C ALA A 530 -21.28 1.60 28.12
N GLU A 531 -21.83 2.80 28.33
CA GLU A 531 -22.15 3.73 27.25
C GLU A 531 -20.85 4.35 26.74
N MET A 532 -20.64 4.41 25.43
CA MET A 532 -19.42 4.94 24.84
C MET A 532 -19.70 5.97 23.76
N ARG A 533 -18.80 6.96 23.64
CA ARG A 533 -18.84 8.03 22.64
C ARG A 533 -17.44 8.25 22.07
N ALA A 534 -17.29 8.21 20.76
CA ALA A 534 -16.02 8.51 20.12
C ALA A 534 -15.61 9.99 20.34
N CYS A 535 -14.33 10.21 20.66
CA CYS A 535 -13.73 11.55 20.85
C CYS A 535 -12.62 11.87 19.82
N GLY A 536 -12.37 10.97 18.86
CA GLY A 536 -11.33 11.10 17.83
C GLY A 536 -10.78 9.73 17.42
N ARG A 537 -9.80 9.70 16.50
CA ARG A 537 -9.15 8.46 16.06
C ARG A 537 -8.52 7.76 17.27
N GLY A 538 -8.95 6.51 17.51
CA GLY A 538 -8.50 5.73 18.67
C GLY A 538 -8.88 6.30 20.02
N CYS A 539 -9.88 7.20 20.11
CA CYS A 539 -10.31 7.85 21.36
C CYS A 539 -11.80 7.57 21.61
N LEU A 540 -12.12 7.05 22.80
CA LEU A 540 -13.50 6.86 23.25
C LEU A 540 -13.68 7.38 24.67
N ASP A 541 -14.64 8.27 24.89
CA ASP A 541 -15.14 8.59 26.22
C ASP A 541 -16.21 7.55 26.59
N PHE A 542 -16.22 7.08 27.83
CA PHE A 542 -17.18 6.08 28.29
C PHE A 542 -17.75 6.41 29.67
N ARG A 543 -18.92 5.83 29.94
CA ARG A 543 -19.62 5.88 31.21
C ARG A 543 -20.16 4.50 31.56
N LEU A 544 -19.78 3.99 32.72
CA LEU A 544 -20.16 2.70 33.25
C LEU A 544 -20.80 2.89 34.63
N ARG A 545 -21.95 2.26 34.90
CA ARG A 545 -22.53 2.18 36.24
C ARG A 545 -21.99 0.94 36.96
N GLY A 546 -21.66 1.08 38.23
CA GLY A 546 -21.22 0.00 39.10
C GLY A 546 -19.81 0.17 39.71
N LYS A 547 -19.56 -0.64 40.75
CA LYS A 547 -18.28 -0.67 41.51
C LYS A 547 -17.30 -1.72 41.03
N SER A 548 -17.37 -2.15 39.76
CA SER A 548 -16.46 -3.18 39.24
C SER A 548 -15.00 -2.78 39.48
N PRO A 549 -14.16 -3.69 40.04
CA PRO A 549 -12.76 -3.41 40.31
C PRO A 549 -11.91 -3.38 39.04
N THR A 550 -12.44 -3.90 37.93
CA THR A 550 -11.79 -3.95 36.61
C THR A 550 -12.72 -3.44 35.52
N LEU A 551 -12.13 -2.80 34.52
CA LEU A 551 -12.76 -2.38 33.29
C LEU A 551 -12.37 -3.40 32.21
N ARG A 552 -13.37 -4.15 31.73
CA ARG A 552 -13.21 -5.12 30.65
C ARG A 552 -13.37 -4.40 29.31
N VAL A 553 -12.29 -4.38 28.53
CA VAL A 553 -12.21 -3.71 27.24
C VAL A 553 -11.92 -4.74 26.16
N ALA A 554 -12.76 -4.83 25.15
CA ALA A 554 -12.51 -5.65 23.97
C ALA A 554 -12.11 -4.75 22.79
N VAL A 555 -10.93 -5.00 22.24
CA VAL A 555 -10.35 -4.27 21.11
C VAL A 555 -10.35 -5.19 19.90
N ARG A 556 -11.13 -4.86 18.88
CA ARG A 556 -11.26 -5.63 17.65
C ARG A 556 -10.39 -5.04 16.54
N GLN A 557 -9.50 -5.86 16.01
CA GLN A 557 -8.57 -5.52 14.93
C GLN A 557 -8.68 -6.55 13.82
N GLY A 558 -9.29 -6.14 12.69
CA GLY A 558 -9.66 -7.06 11.62
C GLY A 558 -10.61 -8.15 12.11
N ALA A 559 -10.23 -9.42 11.92
CA ALA A 559 -11.01 -10.59 12.36
C ALA A 559 -10.72 -11.03 13.81
N ARG A 560 -9.71 -10.45 14.48
CA ARG A 560 -9.31 -10.83 15.84
C ARG A 560 -9.88 -9.86 16.88
N SER A 561 -10.25 -10.38 18.04
CA SER A 561 -10.69 -9.61 19.20
C SER A 561 -9.74 -9.89 20.36
N PHE A 562 -9.25 -8.82 21.00
CA PHE A 562 -8.37 -8.90 22.15
C PHE A 562 -9.10 -8.32 23.37
N GLU A 563 -9.36 -9.16 24.36
CA GLU A 563 -9.95 -8.72 25.61
C GLU A 563 -8.86 -8.37 26.62
N VAL A 564 -8.98 -7.21 27.26
CA VAL A 564 -8.05 -6.72 28.27
C VAL A 564 -8.78 -6.24 29.52
N LEU A 565 -8.12 -6.42 30.67
CA LEU A 565 -8.65 -6.04 31.97
C LEU A 565 -7.83 -4.89 32.54
N LEU A 566 -8.40 -3.70 32.54
CA LEU A 566 -7.78 -2.51 33.13
C LEU A 566 -8.21 -2.38 34.61
N PRO A 567 -7.29 -2.10 35.55
CA PRO A 567 -7.68 -1.79 36.93
C PRO A 567 -8.56 -0.54 36.98
N ALA A 568 -9.72 -0.65 37.66
CA ALA A 568 -10.70 0.42 37.79
C ALA A 568 -11.02 0.79 39.25
N ARG A 569 -10.28 0.20 40.19
CA ARG A 569 -10.38 0.47 41.63
C ARG A 569 -9.13 1.20 42.11
N TRP A 570 -9.33 2.34 42.77
CA TRP A 570 -8.28 3.08 43.45
C TRP A 570 -8.81 3.87 44.64
N ARG A 571 -7.90 4.24 45.55
CA ARG A 571 -8.18 5.10 46.70
C ARG A 571 -7.87 6.56 46.33
N ALA A 572 -8.84 7.25 45.72
CA ALA A 572 -8.67 8.62 45.20
C ALA A 572 -8.15 9.63 46.24
N ARG A 573 -8.62 9.52 47.50
CA ARG A 573 -8.20 10.38 48.63
C ARG A 573 -6.85 10.02 49.26
N GLU A 574 -6.18 8.95 48.80
CA GLU A 574 -4.91 8.46 49.38
C GLU A 574 -3.68 8.78 48.53
N SER A 575 -3.75 9.78 47.64
CA SER A 575 -2.65 10.15 46.74
C SER A 575 -1.35 10.50 47.49
N ALA A 576 -1.43 11.22 48.62
CA ALA A 576 -0.28 11.52 49.46
C ALA A 576 0.36 10.26 50.07
N ARG A 577 -0.47 9.29 50.49
CA ARG A 577 0.01 8.00 50.99
C ARG A 577 0.67 7.18 49.89
N ALA A 578 0.05 7.11 48.71
CA ALA A 578 0.59 6.41 47.55
C ALA A 578 1.98 6.95 47.16
N ARG A 579 2.14 8.29 47.15
CA ARG A 579 3.43 8.94 46.90
C ARG A 579 4.47 8.64 47.98
N ARG A 580 4.10 8.63 49.27
CA ARG A 580 5.01 8.21 50.36
C ARG A 580 5.48 6.77 50.19
N LEU A 581 4.57 5.85 49.82
CA LEU A 581 4.92 4.46 49.55
C LEU A 581 5.90 4.33 48.38
N LEU A 582 5.68 5.04 47.28
CA LEU A 582 6.58 5.05 46.11
C LEU A 582 7.98 5.55 46.48
N ILE A 583 8.08 6.67 47.19
CA ILE A 583 9.36 7.27 47.61
C ILE A 583 10.10 6.34 48.57
N GLY A 584 9.40 5.77 49.55
CA GLY A 584 9.98 4.81 50.48
C GLY A 584 10.48 3.55 49.78
N ALA A 585 9.70 3.02 48.83
CA ALA A 585 10.09 1.85 48.06
C ALA A 585 11.31 2.10 47.16
N GLN A 586 11.33 3.23 46.45
CA GLN A 586 12.49 3.63 45.66
C GLN A 586 13.75 3.79 46.53
N ARG A 587 13.62 4.44 47.69
CA ARG A 587 14.75 4.61 48.62
C ARG A 587 15.29 3.26 49.08
N ARG A 588 14.41 2.30 49.40
CA ARG A 588 14.81 0.96 49.79
C ARG A 588 15.52 0.21 48.67
N MET A 589 14.97 0.25 47.46
CA MET A 589 15.57 -0.43 46.29
C MET A 589 16.95 0.14 45.93
N ARG A 590 17.13 1.46 46.02
CA ARG A 590 18.43 2.13 45.79
C ARG A 590 19.51 1.79 46.82
N ALA A 591 19.11 1.37 48.01
CA ALA A 591 20.02 1.03 49.11
C ALA A 591 20.45 -0.45 49.11
N LEU A 592 19.92 -1.26 48.19
CA LEU A 592 20.28 -2.67 48.07
C LEU A 592 21.74 -2.83 47.64
N ARG A 593 22.44 -3.79 48.24
CA ARG A 593 23.78 -4.20 47.81
C ARG A 593 23.71 -5.09 46.56
N SER A 594 22.65 -5.89 46.46
CA SER A 594 22.41 -6.78 45.33
C SER A 594 20.93 -7.10 45.16
N VAL A 595 20.53 -7.44 43.94
CA VAL A 595 19.18 -7.91 43.62
C VAL A 595 19.20 -8.68 42.29
N THR A 596 18.35 -9.70 42.19
CA THR A 596 18.08 -10.38 40.93
C THR A 596 16.78 -9.83 40.34
N GLU A 597 16.82 -9.50 39.06
CA GLU A 597 15.68 -9.02 38.30
C GLU A 597 15.42 -9.98 37.14
N ARG A 598 14.20 -10.50 37.05
CA ARG A 598 13.73 -11.23 35.88
C ARG A 598 12.84 -10.32 35.07
N GLU A 599 13.28 -9.98 33.87
CA GLU A 599 12.55 -9.15 32.92
C GLU A 599 11.95 -10.01 31.81
N VAL A 600 10.71 -9.70 31.44
CA VAL A 600 10.05 -10.22 30.25
C VAL A 600 9.53 -9.04 29.44
N VAL A 601 9.95 -8.93 28.19
CA VAL A 601 9.57 -7.89 27.24
C VAL A 601 8.77 -8.55 26.11
N THR A 602 7.62 -7.97 25.77
CA THR A 602 6.83 -8.38 24.61
C THR A 602 6.50 -7.15 23.78
N SER A 603 6.23 -7.33 22.48
CA SER A 603 5.75 -6.23 21.62
C SER A 603 4.40 -6.57 20.98
N GLY A 604 3.78 -7.69 21.34
CA GLY A 604 2.57 -8.20 20.71
C GLY A 604 2.44 -9.71 20.86
N PRO A 605 1.38 -10.33 20.31
CA PRO A 605 1.21 -11.77 20.31
C PRO A 605 2.37 -12.44 19.56
N GLY A 606 3.00 -13.44 20.17
CA GLY A 606 4.07 -14.24 19.56
C GLY A 606 5.48 -13.65 19.65
N SER A 607 5.67 -12.43 20.16
CA SER A 607 7.00 -11.87 20.41
C SER A 607 7.28 -11.71 21.91
N PHE A 608 8.24 -12.46 22.43
CA PHE A 608 8.75 -12.25 23.79
C PHE A 608 10.27 -12.46 23.85
N ALA A 609 10.94 -11.59 24.60
CA ALA A 609 12.30 -11.77 25.06
C ALA A 609 12.27 -11.77 26.59
N SER A 610 13.14 -12.54 27.22
CA SER A 610 13.30 -12.50 28.67
C SER A 610 14.76 -12.53 29.06
N ALA A 611 15.13 -11.77 30.07
CA ALA A 611 16.47 -11.75 30.61
C ALA A 611 16.44 -11.82 32.13
N THR A 612 17.42 -12.51 32.71
CA THR A 612 17.63 -12.53 34.16
C THR A 612 18.88 -11.73 34.47
N TYR A 613 18.68 -10.56 35.07
CA TYR A 613 19.70 -9.64 35.52
C TYR A 613 20.11 -9.94 36.95
N ARG A 614 21.41 -9.89 37.20
CA ARG A 614 22.05 -9.85 38.51
C ARG A 614 22.65 -8.47 38.66
N LEU A 615 22.15 -7.71 39.63
CA LEU A 615 22.54 -6.34 39.87
C LEU A 615 23.30 -6.26 41.18
N ARG A 616 24.45 -5.57 41.20
CA ARG A 616 25.25 -5.35 42.40
C ARG A 616 25.76 -3.91 42.43
N ALA A 617 25.50 -3.23 43.55
CA ALA A 617 26.00 -1.88 43.77
C ALA A 617 27.55 -1.87 43.88
N PRO A 618 28.22 -0.79 43.45
CA PRO A 618 27.64 0.43 42.90
C PRO A 618 27.34 0.36 41.39
N ASP A 619 28.06 -0.46 40.62
CA ASP A 619 28.16 -0.35 39.16
C ASP A 619 28.40 -1.70 38.44
N ARG A 620 27.89 -2.80 38.99
CA ARG A 620 28.00 -4.14 38.38
C ARG A 620 26.65 -4.71 37.97
N LEU A 621 26.56 -5.16 36.73
CA LEU A 621 25.39 -5.79 36.16
C LEU A 621 25.81 -7.00 35.34
N ALA A 622 25.07 -8.09 35.42
CA ALA A 622 25.23 -9.21 34.49
C ALA A 622 23.85 -9.74 34.11
N TYR A 623 23.66 -10.16 32.86
CA TYR A 623 22.41 -10.81 32.47
C TYR A 623 22.62 -11.95 31.49
N VAL A 624 21.64 -12.86 31.51
CA VAL A 624 21.49 -13.94 30.54
C VAL A 624 20.10 -13.83 29.94
N SER A 625 20.02 -13.75 28.61
CA SER A 625 18.75 -13.76 27.88
C SER A 625 18.30 -15.19 27.55
N ASN A 626 17.00 -15.39 27.32
CA ASN A 626 16.47 -16.65 26.79
C ASN A 626 16.96 -16.97 25.38
N LEU A 627 17.53 -16.00 24.68
CA LEU A 627 18.15 -16.17 23.35
C LEU A 627 19.61 -16.61 23.45
N GLY A 628 20.14 -16.85 24.66
CA GLY A 628 21.50 -17.33 24.90
C GLY A 628 22.57 -16.23 24.84
N SER A 629 22.18 -14.96 24.70
CA SER A 629 23.11 -13.82 24.83
C SER A 629 23.39 -13.52 26.30
N GLU A 630 24.66 -13.26 26.61
CA GLU A 630 25.14 -12.94 27.96
C GLU A 630 25.93 -11.65 27.96
N VAL A 631 25.76 -10.86 29.03
CA VAL A 631 26.49 -9.62 29.24
C VAL A 631 26.99 -9.54 30.67
N VAL A 632 28.19 -8.99 30.82
CA VAL A 632 28.72 -8.48 32.09
C VAL A 632 29.10 -7.01 31.87
N GLU A 633 28.67 -6.15 32.77
CA GLU A 633 29.01 -4.73 32.81
C GLU A 633 29.62 -4.39 34.17
N ILE A 634 30.79 -3.76 34.15
CA ILE A 634 31.49 -3.29 35.35
C ILE A 634 31.99 -1.88 35.07
N GLY A 635 31.38 -0.88 35.71
CA GLY A 635 31.67 0.52 35.44
C GLY A 635 31.33 0.87 33.97
N ARG A 636 32.32 1.33 33.19
CA ARG A 636 32.14 1.68 31.76
C ARG A 636 32.57 0.57 30.79
N ARG A 637 32.86 -0.63 31.30
CA ARG A 637 33.35 -1.77 30.52
C ARG A 637 32.24 -2.79 30.36
N GLU A 638 32.06 -3.27 29.13
CA GLU A 638 31.07 -4.29 28.78
C GLU A 638 31.76 -5.50 28.14
N TRP A 639 31.39 -6.69 28.60
CA TRP A 639 31.73 -7.96 28.00
C TRP A 639 30.44 -8.60 27.49
N PHE A 640 30.46 -9.03 26.24
CA PHE A 640 29.32 -9.64 25.57
C PHE A 640 29.70 -10.99 25.01
N ARG A 641 28.79 -11.96 25.17
CA ARG A 641 28.87 -13.28 24.56
C ARG A 641 27.56 -13.58 23.84
N ALA A 642 27.64 -13.76 22.53
CA ALA A 642 26.54 -14.31 21.74
C ALA A 642 26.50 -15.85 21.87
N PRO A 643 25.37 -16.48 21.56
CA PRO A 643 25.24 -17.94 21.65
C PRO A 643 26.33 -18.66 20.84
N GLY A 644 27.06 -19.57 21.48
CA GLY A 644 28.11 -20.36 20.84
C GLY A 644 29.39 -19.62 20.47
N LEU A 645 29.53 -18.33 20.83
CA LEU A 645 30.74 -17.53 20.56
C LEU A 645 31.54 -17.28 21.85
N PRO A 646 32.85 -16.99 21.75
CA PRO A 646 33.66 -16.57 22.91
C PRO A 646 33.25 -15.18 23.40
N TRP A 647 33.60 -14.86 24.65
CA TRP A 647 33.41 -13.52 25.20
C TRP A 647 34.25 -12.50 24.44
N ARG A 648 33.64 -11.34 24.18
CA ARG A 648 34.31 -10.19 23.58
C ARG A 648 34.13 -8.97 24.46
N ARG A 649 35.20 -8.20 24.60
CA ARG A 649 35.14 -6.88 25.23
C ARG A 649 34.68 -5.86 24.18
N ARG A 650 33.73 -5.01 24.53
CA ARG A 650 33.27 -3.91 23.67
C ARG A 650 32.98 -2.64 24.50
N PRO A 651 32.96 -1.46 23.87
CA PRO A 651 32.42 -0.27 24.51
C PRO A 651 30.97 -0.53 24.96
N ALA A 652 30.61 -0.07 26.15
CA ALA A 652 29.24 -0.22 26.65
C ALA A 652 28.24 0.40 25.66
N GLN A 653 27.17 -0.32 25.31
CA GLN A 653 26.22 0.13 24.27
C GLN A 653 25.33 1.31 24.72
N GLY A 654 25.42 1.74 25.98
CA GLY A 654 24.68 2.88 26.55
C GLY A 654 25.54 4.11 26.84
N THR A 655 24.92 5.29 26.89
CA THR A 655 25.60 6.57 27.21
C THR A 655 26.04 6.69 28.68
N LEU A 656 25.50 5.86 29.58
CA LEU A 656 25.78 5.91 31.02
C LEU A 656 26.00 4.51 31.61
N PRO A 657 26.95 4.33 32.54
CA PRO A 657 27.17 3.07 33.23
C PRO A 657 26.01 2.71 34.16
N PHE A 658 25.78 1.42 34.36
CA PHE A 658 24.84 0.92 35.36
C PHE A 658 25.12 1.53 36.73
N ARG A 659 24.07 2.06 37.38
CA ARG A 659 24.07 2.47 38.79
C ARG A 659 22.71 2.20 39.40
N THR A 660 22.67 1.72 40.64
CA THR A 660 21.39 1.47 41.35
C THR A 660 20.50 2.71 41.45
N ARG A 661 21.10 3.92 41.55
CA ARG A 661 20.37 5.19 41.61
C ARG A 661 19.64 5.53 40.30
N SER A 662 20.24 5.24 39.15
CA SER A 662 19.64 5.48 37.83
C SER A 662 18.68 4.35 37.44
N TRP A 663 19.00 3.10 37.83
CA TRP A 663 18.15 1.93 37.55
C TRP A 663 16.80 2.00 38.28
N PHE A 664 16.79 2.36 39.57
CA PHE A 664 15.56 2.48 40.36
C PHE A 664 15.10 3.94 40.47
N ARG A 665 14.50 4.49 39.40
CA ARG A 665 14.14 5.92 39.29
C ARG A 665 12.65 6.21 39.05
N TRP A 666 11.75 5.49 39.71
CA TRP A 666 10.29 5.65 39.51
C TRP A 666 9.69 7.01 39.92
N SER A 667 10.23 7.67 40.94
CA SER A 667 9.66 8.91 41.48
C SER A 667 9.94 10.16 40.63
N ALA A 668 10.96 10.13 39.76
CA ALA A 668 11.34 11.29 38.96
C ALA A 668 10.27 11.67 37.92
N TYR A 669 9.40 10.72 37.58
CA TYR A 669 8.41 10.83 36.51
C TYR A 669 6.96 10.73 37.02
N ALA A 670 6.77 10.52 38.31
CA ALA A 670 5.49 10.16 38.91
C ALA A 670 4.70 11.39 39.42
N ARG A 671 4.14 12.21 38.53
CA ARG A 671 3.31 13.37 38.94
C ARG A 671 2.07 12.94 39.71
N VAL A 672 1.36 11.93 39.23
CA VAL A 672 0.19 11.33 39.87
C VAL A 672 0.46 9.87 40.23
N VAL A 673 0.27 9.52 41.50
CA VAL A 673 0.42 8.15 42.02
C VAL A 673 -0.87 7.73 42.67
N ARG A 674 -1.41 6.58 42.26
CA ARG A 674 -2.64 6.00 42.84
C ARG A 674 -2.36 4.69 43.53
N LEU A 675 -2.95 4.53 44.71
CA LEU A 675 -3.02 3.23 45.39
C LEU A 675 -4.24 2.48 44.88
N LEU A 676 -4.03 1.43 44.09
CA LEU A 676 -5.10 0.57 43.56
C LEU A 676 -5.72 -0.26 44.69
N GLY A 677 -4.87 -0.77 45.58
CA GLY A 677 -5.30 -1.53 46.75
C GLY A 677 -4.14 -2.09 47.55
N VAL A 678 -4.48 -2.74 48.67
CA VAL A 678 -3.56 -3.54 49.47
C VAL A 678 -4.15 -4.95 49.56
N ARG A 679 -3.38 -5.95 49.13
CA ARG A 679 -3.75 -7.37 49.18
C ARG A 679 -2.83 -8.15 50.11
N ARG A 680 -3.34 -9.23 50.71
CA ARG A 680 -2.52 -10.20 51.43
C ARG A 680 -2.16 -11.34 50.48
N ALA A 681 -0.88 -11.69 50.38
CA ALA A 681 -0.43 -12.83 49.59
C ALA A 681 0.84 -13.42 50.19
N GLY A 682 0.84 -14.73 50.46
CA GLY A 682 1.99 -15.43 51.05
C GLY A 682 2.48 -14.80 52.37
N GLY A 683 1.55 -14.45 53.27
CA GLY A 683 1.85 -13.78 54.55
C GLY A 683 2.23 -12.30 54.46
N ARG A 684 2.45 -11.75 53.25
CA ARG A 684 2.85 -10.35 53.05
C ARG A 684 1.66 -9.45 52.78
N ARG A 685 1.78 -8.17 53.15
CA ARG A 685 0.85 -7.11 52.75
C ARG A 685 1.45 -6.36 51.56
N ILE A 686 0.86 -6.50 50.39
CA ILE A 686 1.37 -5.93 49.14
C ILE A 686 0.47 -4.77 48.72
N ALA A 687 1.05 -3.58 48.60
CA ALA A 687 0.39 -2.41 48.01
C ALA A 687 0.65 -2.39 46.50
N GLU A 688 -0.40 -2.15 45.72
CA GLU A 688 -0.30 -1.96 44.28
C GLU A 688 -0.45 -0.47 43.93
N LEU A 689 0.58 0.09 43.30
CA LEU A 689 0.65 1.49 42.90
C LEU A 689 0.57 1.62 41.38
N ALA A 690 -0.18 2.61 40.88
CA ALA A 690 -0.21 3.00 39.47
C ALA A 690 0.30 4.43 39.30
N LEU A 691 1.12 4.65 38.27
CA LEU A 691 1.62 5.97 37.87
C LEU A 691 1.87 6.03 36.36
N MET A 692 1.91 7.25 35.84
CA MET A 692 2.13 7.52 34.42
C MET A 692 3.23 8.59 34.25
N GLU A 693 4.13 8.36 33.30
CA GLU A 693 5.13 9.33 32.83
C GLU A 693 4.58 10.15 31.65
N GLU A 694 4.82 11.46 31.67
CA GLU A 694 4.27 12.40 30.68
C GLU A 694 5.17 12.60 29.45
N GLY A 695 6.49 12.63 29.63
CA GLY A 695 7.46 12.92 28.55
C GLY A 695 7.64 11.75 27.60
N THR A 696 7.55 10.52 28.12
CA THR A 696 7.49 9.28 27.36
C THR A 696 6.24 8.55 27.86
N PRO A 697 5.19 8.33 27.05
CA PRO A 697 3.93 7.79 27.54
C PRO A 697 4.10 6.35 28.03
N ALA A 698 4.41 6.22 29.32
CA ALA A 698 4.68 4.97 30.00
C ALA A 698 3.80 4.84 31.26
N TRP A 699 3.07 3.74 31.35
CA TRP A 699 2.23 3.41 32.50
C TRP A 699 2.93 2.34 33.33
N HIS A 700 3.19 2.65 34.60
CA HIS A 700 3.81 1.71 35.51
C HIS A 700 2.81 1.23 36.56
N ARG A 701 2.84 -0.09 36.84
CA ARG A 701 2.21 -0.67 38.03
C ARG A 701 3.25 -1.38 38.87
N LEU A 702 3.33 -1.00 40.15
CA LEU A 702 4.32 -1.51 41.10
C LEU A 702 3.64 -2.29 42.22
N GLU A 703 4.19 -3.45 42.55
CA GLU A 703 3.83 -4.21 43.75
C GLU A 703 4.89 -3.98 44.83
N VAL A 704 4.49 -3.35 45.94
CA VAL A 704 5.37 -2.99 47.06
C VAL A 704 5.00 -3.81 48.29
N ASP A 705 5.96 -4.54 48.85
CA ASP A 705 5.81 -5.16 50.16
C ASP A 705 5.83 -4.09 51.25
N LEU A 706 4.74 -3.93 51.98
CA LEU A 706 4.60 -2.89 53.01
C LEU A 706 5.47 -3.14 54.24
N ALA A 707 5.90 -4.38 54.50
CA ALA A 707 6.77 -4.68 55.64
C ALA A 707 8.22 -4.26 55.38
N THR A 708 8.73 -4.57 54.19
CA THR A 708 10.15 -4.34 53.84
C THR A 708 10.37 -3.10 52.97
N MET A 709 9.30 -2.52 52.43
CA MET A 709 9.33 -1.49 51.38
C MET A 709 10.05 -1.93 50.11
N ARG A 710 10.22 -3.23 49.86
CA ARG A 710 10.83 -3.75 48.62
C ARG A 710 9.79 -3.77 47.50
N VAL A 711 10.21 -3.40 46.30
CA VAL A 711 9.42 -3.58 45.08
C VAL A 711 9.60 -5.03 44.63
N LEU A 712 8.49 -5.76 44.50
CA LEU A 712 8.48 -7.16 44.11
C LEU A 712 8.26 -7.34 42.60
N ARG A 713 7.45 -6.46 42.01
CA ARG A 713 7.09 -6.52 40.59
C ARG A 713 6.86 -5.12 40.04
N VAL A 714 7.27 -4.90 38.80
CA VAL A 714 6.94 -3.72 37.99
C VAL A 714 6.37 -4.18 36.66
N ARG A 715 5.23 -3.63 36.25
CA ARG A 715 4.67 -3.77 34.90
C ARG A 715 4.78 -2.41 34.23
N VAL A 716 5.35 -2.35 33.04
CA VAL A 716 5.45 -1.13 32.22
C VAL A 716 4.78 -1.37 30.88
N ILE A 717 3.87 -0.48 30.50
CA ILE A 717 3.30 -0.40 29.16
C ILE A 717 3.79 0.91 28.56
N THR A 718 4.47 0.86 27.42
CA THR A 718 4.97 2.03 26.69
C THR A 718 5.03 1.69 25.19
N GLY A 719 5.32 2.69 24.36
CA GLY A 719 5.60 2.46 22.94
C GLY A 719 6.71 1.41 22.75
N GLY A 720 6.49 0.43 21.88
CA GLY A 720 7.43 -0.58 21.42
C GLY A 720 7.51 -1.80 22.33
N HIS A 721 7.32 -1.61 23.63
CA HIS A 721 7.67 -2.61 24.64
C HIS A 721 6.67 -2.69 25.80
N PHE A 722 6.21 -3.91 26.09
CA PHE A 722 5.42 -4.26 27.27
C PHE A 722 6.28 -5.08 28.22
N ILE A 723 6.78 -4.43 29.26
CA ILE A 723 7.83 -4.97 30.13
C ILE A 723 7.20 -5.45 31.44
N THR A 724 7.60 -6.63 31.92
CA THR A 724 7.32 -7.11 33.27
C THR A 724 8.63 -7.47 33.95
N GLN A 725 8.93 -6.79 35.05
CA GLN A 725 10.10 -7.01 35.88
C GLN A 725 9.66 -7.63 37.20
N ARG A 726 10.37 -8.65 37.67
CA ARG A 726 10.19 -9.28 38.99
C ARG A 726 11.50 -9.26 39.73
N PHE A 727 11.49 -8.79 40.97
CA PHE A 727 12.68 -8.65 41.80
C PHE A 727 12.69 -9.70 42.91
N SER A 728 13.87 -10.30 43.11
CA SER A 728 14.12 -11.35 44.10
C SER A 728 15.57 -11.31 44.58
N ALA A 729 15.94 -12.20 45.51
CA ALA A 729 17.31 -12.33 46.03
C ALA A 729 17.92 -11.00 46.52
N PHE A 730 17.11 -10.23 47.26
CA PHE A 730 17.51 -8.94 47.81
C PHE A 730 18.65 -9.08 48.82
N ASP A 731 19.76 -8.35 48.60
CA ASP A 731 20.97 -8.34 49.43
C ASP A 731 21.68 -9.70 49.57
N VAL A 732 21.39 -10.65 48.68
CA VAL A 732 22.09 -11.94 48.61
C VAL A 732 23.47 -11.74 47.98
N PRO A 733 24.57 -12.19 48.62
CA PRO A 733 25.91 -12.08 48.04
C PRO A 733 25.96 -12.61 46.61
N THR A 734 26.29 -11.75 45.65
CA THR A 734 26.31 -12.07 44.21
C THR A 734 27.65 -11.66 43.63
N ARG A 735 28.39 -12.61 43.04
CA ARG A 735 29.68 -12.35 42.38
C ARG A 735 29.45 -12.03 40.91
N ILE A 736 29.99 -10.90 40.44
CA ILE A 736 29.93 -10.43 39.05
C ILE A 736 31.34 -10.00 38.70
N ASP A 737 32.10 -10.88 38.06
CA ASP A 737 33.50 -10.67 37.71
C ASP A 737 33.67 -10.61 36.18
N PRO A 738 34.71 -9.92 35.69
CA PRO A 738 34.98 -9.87 34.27
C PRO A 738 35.33 -11.28 33.75
N PRO A 739 34.71 -11.72 32.64
CA PRO A 739 35.09 -12.97 31.98
C PRO A 739 36.40 -12.80 31.19
N GLU A 740 37.09 -13.91 30.95
CA GLU A 740 38.19 -13.96 29.98
C GLU A 740 37.65 -13.69 28.57
N ALA A 741 38.16 -12.67 27.89
CA ALA A 741 37.68 -12.22 26.60
C ALA A 741 38.82 -11.82 25.66
N THR A 742 38.63 -12.05 24.37
CA THR A 742 39.52 -11.54 23.33
C THR A 742 39.18 -10.08 23.06
N ASP A 743 40.17 -9.19 22.99
CA ASP A 743 39.96 -7.80 22.58
C ASP A 743 39.44 -7.77 21.14
N GLY A 744 38.25 -7.20 20.93
CA GLY A 744 37.69 -7.00 19.60
C GLY A 744 38.32 -5.75 18.99
N SER A 745 39.04 -5.91 17.88
CA SER A 745 39.48 -4.83 16.99
C SER A 745 38.30 -4.17 16.28
#